data_AF-A0A7Y9U6H1-F1
#
_entry.id   AF-A0A7Y9U6H1-F1
#
_cell.length_a   1.000
_cell.length_b   1.000
_cell.length_c   1.000
_cell.angle_alpha   90.00
_cell.angle_beta   90.00
_cell.angle_gamma   90.00
#
_symmetry.space_group_name_H-M   'P 1'
#
loop_
_entity.id
_entity.type
_entity.pdbx_description
1 polymer ?
#
loop_
_entity_poly.entity_id
_entity_poly.type
_entity_poly.pdbx_seq_one_letter_code
_entity_poly.pdbx_strand_id
1 'polypeptide(L)'
;MNPLLDLLRQPSTPRPASPDGTPAPDRFWAEGRLPAGHLSIEVEGLGPLPQPLPPPQAQALHDLSEPAQFGLRDQTLLDPTVRHTGEVSADRLSLDWQPGAFAALKQAVAQALGVEQLDAWLHNMLIYGPGQFFKPHQDTEKHPGMVATLVLVWPSPHIGGTLRVQLGQQETVLSSQHLQAQDLRWFAFYADCRHEVLPVQEGWRVALTFDLVLPAKAARPVVDAALQTAVEGALRQQFGLDSDALNMAPWVLLLDHEYTEHGLRWPLLKGDDRWRVATLREAAEALGLRLHLALAELHQTWSAEPAPRSRWSRHDDDTPEPGELIDESLSLDFRIDQQDHVGPRGSLVIRRGDTTSFTETGRAHLVEEQYEGYMGNYGETLDYWYRRAALVIQLPQAAERDRFVLDFDGALADLLRLARSSSDAPALATLASRVQAAASTLADRVSLRGRELLDACAEIAAVLPDPDAATALLASFDPCSFRPEDAAVLARLQRQRGALWLRGVVRRWRDPQSRRFASTTGWCAQWGAYLSTPAPWPTPLSAFTQAALDAGWGLMPLDDWFDACLAALTRNDQARAKARPATRMQLQPGLLQAVNELAQSLVLRADDGVEDLQVLIDHVLAHPGLYPSTQLAPFVQSVGALSRQWPQDQPLHDRVTEALRNALAEPLRDLSDHRLHGVEWVCHCKDCLGMIPWAESASAEPLVLAMAEQRRRHVQAQFEAAGAPLTVTTLRQGSPHKLVLRKPGDLQERDRAVREAWVRDLAALNP
;
A
#
# COMPACT_ATOMS: atom_id res chain seq x y z
N MET A 1 -26.20 -3.06 16.52
CA MET A 1 -25.71 -4.22 17.32
C MET A 1 -25.35 -5.31 16.34
N ASN A 2 -24.19 -5.96 16.51
CA ASN A 2 -23.69 -6.96 15.58
C ASN A 2 -24.17 -8.36 16.03
N PRO A 3 -25.06 -9.04 15.28
CA PRO A 3 -25.63 -10.32 15.70
C PRO A 3 -24.58 -11.42 15.90
N LEU A 4 -23.46 -11.38 15.15
CA LEU A 4 -22.35 -12.31 15.35
C LEU A 4 -21.68 -12.13 16.72
N LEU A 5 -21.45 -10.88 17.15
CA LEU A 5 -20.86 -10.63 18.46
C LEU A 5 -21.77 -11.13 19.59
N ASP A 6 -23.08 -10.92 19.48
CA ASP A 6 -24.02 -11.30 20.53
C ASP A 6 -24.10 -12.83 20.71
N LEU A 7 -24.02 -13.60 19.62
CA LEU A 7 -23.91 -15.07 19.67
C LEU A 7 -22.62 -15.55 20.35
N LEU A 8 -21.55 -14.76 20.23
CA LEU A 8 -20.21 -15.10 20.74
C LEU A 8 -19.91 -14.54 22.14
N ARG A 9 -20.90 -13.91 22.81
CA ARG A 9 -20.76 -13.42 24.21
C ARG A 9 -20.87 -14.52 25.27
N GLN A 10 -21.28 -15.74 24.91
CA GLN A 10 -21.47 -16.85 25.87
C GLN A 10 -20.37 -17.91 25.71
N PRO A 11 -19.50 -18.15 26.70
CA PRO A 11 -18.56 -19.27 26.64
C PRO A 11 -19.31 -20.61 26.81
N SER A 12 -18.96 -21.64 26.02
CA SER A 12 -19.66 -22.94 26.05
C SER A 12 -19.14 -23.94 27.10
N THR A 13 -18.04 -23.67 27.81
CA THR A 13 -17.56 -24.60 28.84
C THR A 13 -18.13 -24.22 30.21
N PRO A 14 -18.74 -25.18 30.95
CA PRO A 14 -18.91 -25.01 32.38
C PRO A 14 -17.52 -25.01 33.01
N ARG A 15 -16.90 -23.84 33.09
CA ARG A 15 -15.77 -23.62 34.00
C ARG A 15 -16.27 -23.93 35.41
N PRO A 16 -15.48 -24.60 36.26
CA PRO A 16 -15.91 -24.88 37.63
C PRO A 16 -16.40 -23.56 38.23
N ALA A 17 -17.65 -23.56 38.69
CA ALA A 17 -18.24 -22.39 39.28
C ALA A 17 -17.33 -21.90 40.41
N SER A 18 -17.33 -20.59 40.66
CA SER A 18 -16.85 -20.07 41.95
C SER A 18 -17.52 -20.90 43.07
N PRO A 19 -16.94 -21.01 44.28
CA PRO A 19 -17.56 -21.73 45.40
C PRO A 19 -19.04 -21.40 45.64
N ASP A 20 -19.49 -20.23 45.18
CA ASP A 20 -20.85 -19.69 45.29
C ASP A 20 -21.78 -19.98 44.08
N GLY A 21 -21.38 -20.81 43.12
CA GLY A 21 -22.27 -21.28 42.04
C GLY A 21 -22.53 -20.29 40.88
N THR A 22 -21.84 -19.15 40.82
CA THR A 22 -21.90 -18.22 39.69
C THR A 22 -21.05 -18.70 38.51
N PRO A 23 -21.51 -18.58 37.24
CA PRO A 23 -20.67 -18.79 36.07
C PRO A 23 -19.45 -17.88 36.18
N ALA A 24 -18.25 -18.45 36.26
CA ALA A 24 -17.04 -17.67 36.40
C ALA A 24 -16.78 -16.90 35.08
N PRO A 25 -16.52 -15.58 35.12
CA PRO A 25 -16.09 -14.84 33.94
C PRO A 25 -14.78 -15.43 33.38
N ASP A 26 -14.45 -15.09 32.13
CA ASP A 26 -13.16 -15.47 31.55
C ASP A 26 -12.04 -15.04 32.48
N ARG A 27 -11.27 -16.02 32.98
CA ARG A 27 -10.09 -15.74 33.78
C ARG A 27 -8.88 -15.98 32.90
N PHE A 28 -8.19 -14.89 32.58
CA PHE A 28 -6.82 -14.91 32.04
C PHE A 28 -5.79 -15.48 33.03
N TRP A 29 -6.26 -15.98 34.18
CA TRP A 29 -5.50 -16.53 35.28
C TRP A 29 -6.27 -17.68 35.95
N ALA A 30 -5.59 -18.49 36.75
CA ALA A 30 -6.17 -19.53 37.58
C ALA A 30 -5.37 -19.71 38.86
N GLU A 31 -5.99 -20.25 39.90
CA GLU A 31 -5.30 -20.63 41.14
C GLU A 31 -5.81 -21.96 41.67
N GLY A 32 -4.97 -22.64 42.44
CA GLY A 32 -5.37 -23.84 43.15
C GLY A 32 -4.31 -24.31 44.15
N ARG A 33 -4.53 -25.50 44.69
CA ARG A 33 -3.72 -26.10 45.75
C ARG A 33 -3.46 -27.58 45.46
N LEU A 34 -2.32 -28.08 45.92
CA LEU A 34 -2.01 -29.51 45.96
C LEU A 34 -1.29 -29.85 47.27
N PRO A 35 -1.40 -31.09 47.79
CA PRO A 35 -0.69 -31.49 49.00
C PRO A 35 0.82 -31.30 48.88
N ALA A 36 1.50 -30.79 49.92
CA ALA A 36 2.93 -30.52 49.86
C ALA A 36 3.75 -31.77 49.53
N GLY A 37 3.40 -32.92 50.14
CA GLY A 37 4.10 -34.19 49.92
C GLY A 37 3.99 -34.78 48.51
N HIS A 38 3.31 -34.12 47.57
CA HIS A 38 3.25 -34.54 46.17
C HIS A 38 4.52 -34.20 45.36
N LEU A 39 5.38 -33.30 45.86
CA LEU A 39 6.61 -32.89 45.20
C LEU A 39 7.75 -32.83 46.23
N SER A 40 8.88 -33.44 45.92
CA SER A 40 10.16 -33.23 46.60
C SER A 40 11.12 -32.50 45.66
N ILE A 41 11.95 -31.60 46.21
CA ILE A 41 12.93 -30.84 45.43
C ILE A 41 14.31 -31.04 46.03
N GLU A 42 15.28 -31.34 45.20
CA GLU A 42 16.70 -31.25 45.53
C GLU A 42 17.35 -30.11 44.76
N VAL A 43 18.19 -29.34 45.44
CA VAL A 43 18.94 -28.22 44.86
C VAL A 43 20.43 -28.56 44.89
N GLU A 44 21.09 -28.47 43.73
CA GLU A 44 22.51 -28.71 43.62
C GLU A 44 23.31 -27.73 44.52
N GLY A 45 24.09 -28.30 45.44
CA GLY A 45 24.88 -27.54 46.44
C GLY A 45 24.20 -27.34 47.80
N LEU A 46 22.89 -27.63 47.92
CA LEU A 46 22.16 -27.52 49.20
C LEU A 46 21.52 -28.86 49.64
N GLY A 47 21.12 -29.72 48.69
CA GLY A 47 20.43 -30.98 48.95
C GLY A 47 18.90 -30.83 48.97
N PRO A 48 18.17 -31.74 49.65
CA PRO A 48 16.71 -31.74 49.66
C PRO A 48 16.13 -30.55 50.42
N LEU A 49 15.09 -29.93 49.83
CA LEU A 49 14.33 -28.85 50.46
C LEU A 49 13.22 -29.42 51.36
N PRO A 50 13.20 -29.10 52.66
CA PRO A 50 12.14 -29.54 53.55
C PRO A 50 10.83 -28.78 53.28
N GLN A 51 9.75 -29.38 53.80
CA GLN A 51 8.40 -28.85 53.74
C GLN A 51 7.79 -28.85 55.15
N PRO A 52 7.49 -27.68 55.74
CA PRO A 52 7.81 -26.34 55.23
C PRO A 52 9.31 -26.01 55.27
N LEU A 53 9.74 -25.09 54.42
CA LEU A 53 11.13 -24.59 54.35
C LEU A 53 11.40 -23.64 55.52
N PRO A 54 12.34 -23.95 56.44
CA PRO A 54 12.64 -23.10 57.58
C PRO A 54 13.49 -21.89 57.16
N PRO A 55 13.38 -20.73 57.86
CA PRO A 55 14.09 -19.51 57.48
C PRO A 55 15.60 -19.63 57.29
N PRO A 56 16.38 -20.38 58.11
CA PRO A 56 17.82 -20.53 57.88
C PRO A 56 18.16 -21.21 56.55
N GLN A 57 17.34 -22.17 56.13
CA GLN A 57 17.57 -22.87 54.86
C GLN A 57 17.08 -22.06 53.66
N ALA A 58 16.04 -21.23 53.84
CA ALA A 58 15.64 -20.26 52.83
C ALA A 58 16.71 -19.18 52.60
N GLN A 59 17.37 -18.70 53.67
CA GLN A 59 18.53 -17.82 53.54
C GLN A 59 19.68 -18.52 52.81
N ALA A 60 20.02 -19.76 53.18
CA ALA A 60 21.08 -20.50 52.49
C ALA A 60 20.77 -20.73 50.99
N LEU A 61 19.50 -20.96 50.65
CA LEU A 61 19.04 -21.06 49.27
C LEU A 61 19.16 -19.70 48.54
N HIS A 62 18.85 -18.59 49.21
CA HIS A 62 19.05 -17.25 48.67
C HIS A 62 20.53 -16.93 48.43
N ASP A 63 21.41 -17.25 49.38
CA ASP A 63 22.85 -17.03 49.27
C ASP A 63 23.49 -17.85 48.13
N LEU A 64 22.89 -18.99 47.79
CA LEU A 64 23.29 -19.87 46.70
C LEU A 64 22.76 -19.41 45.32
N SER A 65 21.74 -18.56 45.32
CA SER A 65 21.06 -18.09 44.11
C SER A 65 21.83 -16.95 43.44
N GLU A 66 21.59 -16.76 42.15
CA GLU A 66 22.13 -15.62 41.41
C GLU A 66 21.11 -14.49 41.35
N PRO A 67 21.52 -13.21 41.31
CA PRO A 67 20.59 -12.11 41.07
C PRO A 67 19.82 -12.31 39.76
N ALA A 68 18.50 -12.29 39.85
CA ALA A 68 17.64 -12.56 38.70
C ALA A 68 17.64 -11.40 37.69
N GLN A 69 17.73 -11.73 36.40
CA GLN A 69 17.77 -10.75 35.31
C GLN A 69 16.36 -10.44 34.79
N PHE A 70 16.15 -9.33 34.06
CA PHE A 70 14.88 -9.04 33.40
C PHE A 70 15.08 -8.67 31.93
N GLY A 71 14.05 -8.88 31.10
CA GLY A 71 14.06 -8.49 29.69
C GLY A 71 13.64 -7.04 29.50
N LEU A 72 14.41 -6.27 28.73
CA LEU A 72 14.03 -4.96 28.21
C LEU A 72 14.21 -4.99 26.69
N ARG A 73 13.10 -5.12 25.96
CA ARG A 73 13.11 -5.34 24.50
C ARG A 73 13.96 -6.57 24.14
N ASP A 74 15.07 -6.39 23.45
CA ASP A 74 16.01 -7.42 23.01
C ASP A 74 17.18 -7.65 23.99
N GLN A 75 17.21 -6.94 25.12
CA GLN A 75 18.30 -7.00 26.09
C GLN A 75 17.90 -7.73 27.38
N THR A 76 18.83 -8.49 27.94
CA THR A 76 18.71 -9.08 29.28
C THR A 76 19.57 -8.27 30.24
N LEU A 77 18.94 -7.64 31.23
CA LEU A 77 19.57 -6.65 32.11
C LEU A 77 19.46 -7.05 33.58
N LEU A 78 20.43 -6.59 34.38
CA LEU A 78 20.42 -6.69 35.84
C LEU A 78 20.20 -5.29 36.44
N ASP A 79 18.98 -5.03 36.93
CA ASP A 79 18.63 -3.80 37.65
C ASP A 79 17.82 -4.14 38.91
N PRO A 80 18.44 -4.09 40.11
CA PRO A 80 17.75 -4.35 41.37
C PRO A 80 16.60 -3.37 41.68
N THR A 81 16.49 -2.24 40.99
CA THR A 81 15.35 -1.32 41.13
C THR A 81 14.13 -1.76 40.34
N VAL A 82 14.29 -2.70 39.40
CA VAL A 82 13.23 -3.29 38.58
C VAL A 82 12.88 -4.69 39.06
N ARG A 83 13.89 -5.55 39.24
CA ARG A 83 13.75 -6.93 39.69
C ARG A 83 14.74 -7.18 40.82
N HIS A 84 14.23 -7.38 42.03
CA HIS A 84 15.03 -7.69 43.20
C HIS A 84 14.61 -9.05 43.73
N THR A 85 15.26 -10.11 43.25
CA THR A 85 15.01 -11.51 43.67
C THR A 85 16.22 -12.36 43.33
N GLY A 86 16.41 -13.45 44.08
CA GLY A 86 17.37 -14.51 43.75
C GLY A 86 16.75 -15.55 42.80
N GLU A 87 17.56 -16.11 41.92
CA GLU A 87 17.17 -17.12 40.94
C GLU A 87 18.10 -18.35 41.01
N VAL A 88 17.50 -19.52 40.97
CA VAL A 88 18.18 -20.80 40.74
C VAL A 88 17.66 -21.38 39.43
N SER A 89 18.57 -21.58 38.48
CA SER A 89 18.24 -22.12 37.16
C SER A 89 17.74 -23.56 37.23
N ALA A 90 16.85 -23.94 36.29
CA ALA A 90 16.20 -25.25 36.26
C ALA A 90 17.17 -26.44 36.20
N ASP A 91 18.35 -26.29 35.59
CA ASP A 91 19.38 -27.32 35.49
C ASP A 91 20.01 -27.69 36.84
N ARG A 92 19.89 -26.82 37.85
CA ARG A 92 20.36 -27.06 39.23
C ARG A 92 19.28 -27.66 40.13
N LEU A 93 18.10 -27.95 39.59
CA LEU A 93 16.93 -28.42 40.33
C LEU A 93 16.54 -29.83 39.89
N SER A 94 16.37 -30.72 40.86
CA SER A 94 15.79 -32.05 40.64
C SER A 94 14.43 -32.14 41.32
N LEU A 95 13.39 -32.39 40.53
CA LEU A 95 12.00 -32.46 41.00
C LEU A 95 11.53 -33.92 40.98
N ASP A 96 11.16 -34.44 42.14
CA ASP A 96 10.58 -35.78 42.29
C ASP A 96 9.10 -35.68 42.64
N TRP A 97 8.24 -36.13 41.73
CA TRP A 97 6.79 -36.07 41.87
C TRP A 97 6.25 -37.43 42.29
N GLN A 98 5.32 -37.43 43.25
CA GLN A 98 4.56 -38.64 43.56
C GLN A 98 3.84 -39.17 42.31
N PRO A 99 3.67 -40.50 42.16
CA PRO A 99 3.03 -41.09 41.00
C PRO A 99 1.67 -40.43 40.67
N GLY A 100 1.57 -39.86 39.46
CA GLY A 100 0.37 -39.20 38.96
C GLY A 100 0.14 -37.75 39.43
N ALA A 101 0.90 -37.24 40.41
CA ALA A 101 0.69 -35.90 40.96
C ALA A 101 0.92 -34.78 39.93
N PHE A 102 2.00 -34.86 39.15
CA PHE A 102 2.29 -33.86 38.12
C PHE A 102 1.26 -33.90 36.98
N ALA A 103 0.81 -35.11 36.59
CA ALA A 103 -0.24 -35.26 35.59
C ALA A 103 -1.57 -34.64 36.06
N ALA A 104 -1.93 -34.84 37.33
CA ALA A 104 -3.11 -34.22 37.93
C ALA A 104 -3.00 -32.69 37.99
N LEU A 105 -1.82 -32.15 38.34
CA LEU A 105 -1.57 -30.70 38.30
C LEU A 105 -1.74 -30.16 36.88
N LYS A 106 -1.10 -30.78 35.87
CA LYS A 106 -1.24 -30.38 34.47
C LYS A 106 -2.69 -30.42 34.00
N GLN A 107 -3.45 -31.45 34.38
CA GLN A 107 -4.87 -31.55 34.06
C GLN A 107 -5.71 -30.45 34.73
N ALA A 108 -5.45 -30.15 36.01
CA ALA A 108 -6.14 -29.10 36.74
C ALA A 108 -5.87 -27.71 36.12
N VAL A 109 -4.61 -27.43 35.76
CA VAL A 109 -4.22 -26.18 35.09
C VAL A 109 -4.83 -26.11 33.68
N ALA A 110 -4.81 -27.21 32.92
CA ALA A 110 -5.43 -27.29 31.60
C ALA A 110 -6.92 -26.95 31.65
N GLN A 111 -7.66 -27.61 32.55
CA GLN A 111 -9.09 -27.36 32.75
C GLN A 111 -9.36 -25.91 33.17
N ALA A 112 -8.55 -25.34 34.06
CA ALA A 112 -8.72 -23.98 34.53
C ALA A 112 -8.46 -22.93 33.43
N LEU A 113 -7.50 -23.18 32.53
CA LEU A 113 -7.24 -22.34 31.36
C LEU A 113 -8.17 -22.64 30.17
N GLY A 114 -9.06 -23.62 30.29
CA GLY A 114 -10.00 -23.98 29.21
C GLY A 114 -9.37 -24.72 28.04
N VAL A 115 -8.28 -25.46 28.27
CA VAL A 115 -7.60 -26.31 27.28
C VAL A 115 -7.68 -27.78 27.68
N GLU A 116 -7.68 -28.70 26.71
CA GLU A 116 -7.78 -30.13 27.00
C GLU A 116 -6.51 -30.70 27.64
N GLN A 117 -5.36 -30.30 27.10
CA GLN A 117 -4.05 -30.79 27.52
C GLN A 117 -3.01 -29.69 27.33
N LEU A 118 -2.03 -29.68 28.23
CA LEU A 118 -0.83 -28.86 28.16
C LEU A 118 0.35 -29.65 28.74
N ASP A 119 1.55 -29.21 28.42
CA ASP A 119 2.77 -29.59 29.11
C ASP A 119 3.30 -28.43 29.95
N ALA A 120 4.14 -28.73 30.94
CA ALA A 120 4.70 -27.73 31.84
C ALA A 120 6.21 -27.97 31.98
N TRP A 121 7.01 -27.01 31.54
CA TRP A 121 8.46 -27.11 31.51
C TRP A 121 9.05 -26.20 32.59
N LEU A 122 9.87 -26.77 33.49
CA LEU A 122 10.48 -26.00 34.57
C LEU A 122 11.38 -24.91 33.99
N HIS A 123 11.17 -23.68 34.42
CA HIS A 123 11.94 -22.54 33.97
C HIS A 123 12.99 -22.14 35.00
N ASN A 124 12.57 -21.85 36.24
CA ASN A 124 13.50 -21.53 37.34
C ASN A 124 12.81 -21.66 38.71
N MET A 125 13.61 -21.45 39.77
CA MET A 125 13.13 -21.17 41.12
C MET A 125 13.52 -19.76 41.54
N LEU A 126 12.58 -19.02 42.09
CA LEU A 126 12.75 -17.65 42.55
C LEU A 126 12.62 -17.55 44.07
N ILE A 127 13.52 -16.77 44.67
CA ILE A 127 13.62 -16.58 46.12
C ILE A 127 13.53 -15.10 46.45
N TYR A 128 12.57 -14.75 47.29
CA TYR A 128 12.31 -13.38 47.73
C TYR A 128 12.40 -13.30 49.26
N GLY A 129 13.31 -12.48 49.76
CA GLY A 129 13.38 -12.07 51.17
C GLY A 129 12.65 -10.74 51.43
N PRO A 130 12.69 -10.20 52.66
CA PRO A 130 12.02 -8.95 53.00
C PRO A 130 12.44 -7.78 52.10
N GLY A 131 11.47 -7.04 51.58
CA GLY A 131 11.66 -5.92 50.66
C GLY A 131 11.94 -6.31 49.21
N GLN A 132 12.09 -7.60 48.89
CA GLN A 132 12.32 -8.08 47.52
C GLN A 132 11.01 -8.14 46.71
N PHE A 133 11.07 -7.82 45.42
CA PHE A 133 9.92 -7.61 44.54
C PHE A 133 10.28 -7.83 43.06
N PHE A 134 9.27 -7.81 42.19
CA PHE A 134 9.45 -7.66 40.74
C PHE A 134 8.36 -6.73 40.19
N LYS A 135 8.77 -5.59 39.60
CA LYS A 135 7.87 -4.59 39.02
C LYS A 135 7.01 -5.12 37.87
N PRO A 136 5.95 -4.39 37.46
CA PRO A 136 5.09 -4.79 36.35
C PRO A 136 5.87 -5.10 35.07
N HIS A 137 5.67 -6.31 34.55
CA HIS A 137 6.28 -6.82 33.32
C HIS A 137 5.35 -7.84 32.65
N GLN A 138 5.69 -8.25 31.42
CA GLN A 138 4.97 -9.26 30.67
C GLN A 138 5.96 -10.36 30.30
N ASP A 139 5.52 -11.62 30.34
CA ASP A 139 6.39 -12.73 29.98
C ASP A 139 6.61 -12.76 28.47
N THR A 140 7.84 -13.07 28.07
CA THR A 140 8.15 -13.35 26.65
C THR A 140 7.87 -14.82 26.36
N GLU A 141 7.32 -15.12 25.19
CA GLU A 141 7.16 -16.50 24.69
C GLU A 141 8.56 -17.05 24.33
N LYS A 142 9.10 -17.94 25.17
CA LYS A 142 10.52 -18.36 25.13
C LYS A 142 10.81 -19.47 24.12
N HIS A 143 9.81 -20.28 23.81
CA HIS A 143 9.91 -21.42 22.89
C HIS A 143 8.56 -21.72 22.22
N PRO A 144 8.56 -22.47 21.10
CA PRO A 144 7.35 -22.76 20.35
C PRO A 144 6.28 -23.45 21.21
N GLY A 145 5.08 -22.87 21.22
CA GLY A 145 3.91 -23.43 21.91
C GLY A 145 3.72 -22.94 23.34
N MET A 146 4.66 -22.17 23.92
CA MET A 146 4.44 -21.48 25.19
C MET A 146 3.28 -20.50 25.06
N VAL A 147 2.29 -20.60 25.95
CA VAL A 147 1.12 -19.70 25.97
C VAL A 147 0.87 -19.06 27.33
N ALA A 148 1.41 -19.63 28.40
CA ALA A 148 1.11 -19.24 29.77
C ALA A 148 2.27 -19.60 30.71
N THR A 149 2.20 -19.08 31.93
CA THR A 149 3.15 -19.33 33.02
C THR A 149 2.41 -19.98 34.18
N LEU A 150 3.03 -20.98 34.80
CA LEU A 150 2.59 -21.61 36.05
C LEU A 150 3.59 -21.30 37.15
N VAL A 151 3.11 -20.72 38.25
CA VAL A 151 3.88 -20.42 39.45
C VAL A 151 3.46 -21.36 40.56
N LEU A 152 4.39 -22.12 41.11
CA LEU A 152 4.19 -23.03 42.23
C LEU A 152 4.89 -22.47 43.48
N VAL A 153 4.12 -21.97 44.45
CA VAL A 153 4.66 -21.40 45.69
C VAL A 153 5.00 -22.53 46.66
N TRP A 154 6.28 -22.65 46.98
CA TRP A 154 6.78 -23.63 47.94
C TRP A 154 6.30 -23.28 49.36
N PRO A 155 6.08 -24.26 50.25
CA PRO A 155 5.60 -23.99 51.60
C PRO A 155 6.75 -23.40 52.43
N SER A 156 6.81 -22.07 52.52
CA SER A 156 7.79 -21.32 53.32
C SER A 156 7.09 -20.20 54.09
N PRO A 157 7.35 -20.01 55.40
CA PRO A 157 6.71 -18.94 56.18
C PRO A 157 7.02 -17.54 55.63
N HIS A 158 5.99 -16.81 55.17
CA HIS A 158 6.11 -15.43 54.68
C HIS A 158 4.78 -14.63 54.65
N ILE A 159 4.92 -13.30 54.69
CA ILE A 159 3.86 -12.29 54.52
C ILE A 159 4.23 -11.35 53.37
N GLY A 160 3.25 -10.88 52.60
CA GLY A 160 3.49 -10.13 51.36
C GLY A 160 3.82 -11.04 50.18
N GLY A 161 4.52 -10.52 49.15
CA GLY A 161 4.87 -11.30 47.97
C GLY A 161 3.71 -11.59 47.01
N THR A 162 2.61 -10.85 47.16
CA THR A 162 1.39 -10.99 46.37
C THR A 162 1.67 -10.84 44.88
N LEU A 163 1.10 -11.72 44.06
CA LEU A 163 1.17 -11.65 42.61
C LEU A 163 -0.04 -10.87 42.09
N ARG A 164 0.17 -9.74 41.44
CA ARG A 164 -0.88 -9.01 40.70
C ARG A 164 -0.78 -9.36 39.23
N VAL A 165 -1.90 -9.67 38.60
CA VAL A 165 -1.97 -10.07 37.18
C VAL A 165 -3.04 -9.24 36.49
N GLN A 166 -2.72 -8.70 35.32
CA GLN A 166 -3.55 -7.78 34.56
C GLN A 166 -3.58 -8.19 33.08
N LEU A 167 -4.77 -8.18 32.49
CA LEU A 167 -4.99 -8.27 31.04
C LEU A 167 -5.92 -7.13 30.62
N GLY A 168 -5.43 -6.23 29.78
CA GLY A 168 -6.19 -5.03 29.41
C GLY A 168 -6.57 -4.17 30.62
N GLN A 169 -7.87 -3.94 30.80
CA GLN A 169 -8.43 -3.20 31.94
C GLN A 169 -8.81 -4.08 33.14
N GLN A 170 -8.64 -5.41 33.02
CA GLN A 170 -8.99 -6.35 34.07
C GLN A 170 -7.75 -6.68 34.92
N GLU A 171 -7.88 -6.66 36.24
CA GLU A 171 -6.82 -7.00 37.19
C GLU A 171 -7.32 -8.03 38.21
N THR A 172 -6.41 -8.89 38.68
CA THR A 172 -6.61 -9.74 39.84
C THR A 172 -5.40 -9.71 40.78
N VAL A 173 -5.63 -10.15 42.02
CA VAL A 173 -4.64 -10.17 43.10
C VAL A 173 -4.60 -11.57 43.72
N LEU A 174 -3.45 -12.25 43.59
CA LEU A 174 -3.24 -13.63 43.99
C LEU A 174 -2.32 -13.68 45.21
N SER A 175 -2.89 -14.09 46.35
CA SER A 175 -2.16 -14.11 47.63
C SER A 175 -1.25 -15.34 47.75
N SER A 176 0.06 -15.11 47.72
CA SER A 176 1.05 -16.17 47.95
C SER A 176 1.33 -16.45 49.43
N GLN A 177 0.83 -15.61 50.36
CA GLN A 177 1.21 -15.64 51.77
C GLN A 177 1.05 -17.02 52.42
N HIS A 178 2.11 -17.52 53.05
CA HIS A 178 2.15 -18.81 53.72
C HIS A 178 2.53 -18.65 55.20
N LEU A 179 1.58 -18.87 56.13
CA LEU A 179 1.84 -18.77 57.57
C LEU A 179 1.97 -20.13 58.27
N GLN A 180 1.17 -21.12 57.88
CA GLN A 180 1.11 -22.45 58.54
C GLN A 180 0.78 -23.61 57.57
N ALA A 181 1.00 -23.45 56.28
CA ALA A 181 0.34 -24.29 55.29
C ALA A 181 1.08 -25.61 55.00
N GLN A 182 0.29 -26.67 54.78
CA GLN A 182 0.72 -28.03 54.43
C GLN A 182 0.50 -28.33 52.93
N ASP A 183 0.24 -27.31 52.12
CA ASP A 183 -0.05 -27.39 50.70
C ASP A 183 0.89 -26.51 49.88
N LEU A 184 1.09 -26.91 48.63
CA LEU A 184 1.67 -26.08 47.57
C LEU A 184 0.53 -25.28 46.95
N ARG A 185 0.71 -23.97 46.81
CA ARG A 185 -0.21 -23.12 46.05
C ARG A 185 0.29 -22.99 44.63
N TRP A 186 -0.61 -23.00 43.67
CA TRP A 186 -0.25 -22.72 42.30
C TRP A 186 -1.11 -21.62 41.71
N PHE A 187 -0.50 -20.84 40.83
CA PHE A 187 -1.13 -19.80 40.02
C PHE A 187 -0.77 -20.05 38.55
N ALA A 188 -1.71 -19.90 37.64
CA ALA A 188 -1.43 -19.91 36.20
C ALA A 188 -1.98 -18.64 35.57
N PHE A 189 -1.33 -18.11 34.54
CA PHE A 189 -1.82 -16.96 33.78
C PHE A 189 -1.21 -16.93 32.39
N TYR A 190 -1.92 -16.37 31.41
CA TYR A 190 -1.41 -16.30 30.03
C TYR A 190 -0.18 -15.38 29.92
N ALA A 191 0.72 -15.70 28.99
CA ALA A 191 2.02 -15.03 28.86
C ALA A 191 1.88 -13.54 28.49
N ASP A 192 0.77 -13.15 27.87
CA ASP A 192 0.44 -11.77 27.55
C ASP A 192 -0.12 -10.95 28.74
N CYS A 193 -0.29 -11.57 29.90
CA CYS A 193 -0.68 -10.83 31.09
C CYS A 193 0.49 -10.01 31.64
N ARG A 194 0.25 -8.72 31.86
CA ARG A 194 1.15 -7.92 32.72
C ARG A 194 1.02 -8.38 34.15
N HIS A 195 2.13 -8.58 34.83
CA HIS A 195 2.12 -9.03 36.22
C HIS A 195 3.29 -8.47 37.02
N GLU A 196 3.10 -8.42 38.34
CA GLU A 196 4.13 -7.99 39.29
C GLU A 196 4.06 -8.81 40.57
N VAL A 197 5.20 -8.92 41.25
CA VAL A 197 5.31 -9.47 42.60
C VAL A 197 5.52 -8.31 43.55
N LEU A 198 4.53 -8.03 44.38
CA LEU A 198 4.61 -6.99 45.42
C LEU A 198 5.66 -7.36 46.47
N PRO A 199 6.24 -6.37 47.19
CA PRO A 199 7.26 -6.63 48.19
C PRO A 199 6.86 -7.69 49.22
N VAL A 200 7.79 -8.61 49.51
CA VAL A 200 7.68 -9.48 50.69
C VAL A 200 7.88 -8.62 51.93
N GLN A 201 6.98 -8.70 52.89
CA GLN A 201 7.02 -7.91 54.12
C GLN A 201 7.83 -8.65 55.20
N GLU A 202 7.59 -9.95 55.35
CA GLU A 202 8.25 -10.80 56.34
C GLU A 202 8.52 -12.19 55.77
N GLY A 203 9.61 -12.82 56.21
CA GLY A 203 9.96 -14.19 55.85
C GLY A 203 10.50 -14.35 54.42
N TRP A 204 10.34 -15.55 53.87
CA TRP A 204 10.90 -15.94 52.57
C TRP A 204 9.83 -16.53 51.66
N ARG A 205 9.61 -15.94 50.50
CA ARG A 205 8.76 -16.50 49.44
C ARG A 205 9.64 -17.25 48.45
N VAL A 206 9.43 -18.56 48.33
CA VAL A 206 10.09 -19.42 47.34
C VAL A 206 9.05 -19.92 46.35
N ALA A 207 9.32 -19.77 45.05
CA ALA A 207 8.38 -20.18 44.00
C ALA A 207 9.11 -20.81 42.82
N LEU A 208 8.59 -21.91 42.29
CA LEU A 208 9.00 -22.46 41.00
C LEU A 208 8.16 -21.84 39.90
N THR A 209 8.77 -21.52 38.76
CA THR A 209 8.05 -21.09 37.57
C THR A 209 8.18 -22.14 36.47
N PHE A 210 7.10 -22.36 35.75
CA PHE A 210 7.02 -23.29 34.63
C PHE A 210 6.43 -22.58 33.42
N ASP A 211 7.00 -22.83 32.25
CA ASP A 211 6.40 -22.43 30.98
C ASP A 211 5.33 -23.46 30.61
N LEU A 212 4.09 -23.00 30.35
CA LEU A 212 2.98 -23.85 29.92
C LEU A 212 2.93 -23.90 28.41
N VAL A 213 3.09 -25.11 27.87
CA VAL A 213 3.24 -25.39 26.44
C VAL A 213 2.04 -26.15 25.92
N LEU A 214 1.45 -25.67 24.83
CA LEU A 214 0.42 -26.41 24.13
C LEU A 214 1.02 -27.30 23.05
N PRO A 215 0.45 -28.51 22.85
CA PRO A 215 0.87 -29.36 21.75
C PRO A 215 0.53 -28.70 20.40
N ALA A 216 1.38 -28.96 19.39
CA ALA A 216 1.19 -28.43 18.03
C ALA A 216 -0.16 -28.82 17.39
N LYS A 217 -0.81 -29.87 17.89
CA LYS A 217 -2.19 -30.25 17.54
C LYS A 217 -3.06 -30.24 18.79
N ALA A 218 -3.40 -29.06 19.28
CA ALA A 218 -4.43 -28.93 20.30
C ALA A 218 -5.79 -29.30 19.70
N ALA A 219 -6.62 -30.00 20.47
CA ALA A 219 -7.98 -30.31 20.07
C ALA A 219 -8.81 -29.05 19.90
N ARG A 220 -9.74 -29.08 18.94
CA ARG A 220 -10.68 -27.98 18.72
C ARG A 220 -11.76 -28.03 19.81
N PRO A 221 -12.15 -26.88 20.39
CA PRO A 221 -13.30 -26.82 21.28
C PRO A 221 -14.54 -27.44 20.62
N VAL A 222 -15.32 -28.20 21.38
CA VAL A 222 -16.62 -28.69 20.93
C VAL A 222 -17.62 -27.54 20.94
N VAL A 223 -18.20 -27.25 19.78
CA VAL A 223 -19.20 -26.20 19.58
C VAL A 223 -20.59 -26.83 19.60
N ASP A 224 -21.53 -26.20 20.29
CA ASP A 224 -22.93 -26.64 20.30
C ASP A 224 -23.56 -26.49 18.91
N ALA A 225 -24.31 -27.50 18.47
CA ALA A 225 -24.86 -27.54 17.12
C ALA A 225 -25.90 -26.42 16.85
N ALA A 226 -26.65 -25.98 17.86
CA ALA A 226 -27.62 -24.90 17.71
C ALA A 226 -26.90 -23.55 17.58
N LEU A 227 -25.85 -23.33 18.39
CA LEU A 227 -24.98 -22.15 18.24
C LEU A 227 -24.31 -22.14 16.85
N GLN A 228 -23.77 -23.27 16.41
CA GLN A 228 -23.14 -23.42 15.11
C GLN A 228 -24.10 -23.03 13.98
N THR A 229 -25.34 -23.52 14.02
CA THR A 229 -26.39 -23.16 13.05
C THR A 229 -26.70 -21.66 13.07
N ALA A 230 -26.77 -21.04 14.26
CA ALA A 230 -27.04 -19.61 14.39
C ALA A 230 -25.90 -18.75 13.81
N VAL A 231 -24.64 -19.14 14.06
CA VAL A 231 -23.46 -18.44 13.54
C VAL A 231 -23.37 -18.57 12.02
N GLU A 232 -23.64 -19.75 11.46
CA GLU A 232 -23.74 -19.92 10.00
C GLU A 232 -24.82 -19.02 9.39
N GLY A 233 -26.01 -18.93 10.00
CA GLY A 233 -27.07 -18.04 9.54
C GLY A 233 -26.64 -16.57 9.56
N ALA A 234 -25.95 -16.15 10.61
CA ALA A 234 -25.45 -14.78 10.73
C ALA A 234 -24.33 -14.47 9.70
N LEU A 235 -23.43 -15.43 9.42
CA LEU A 235 -22.42 -15.27 8.37
C LEU A 235 -23.04 -15.23 6.96
N ARG A 236 -24.07 -16.04 6.68
CA ARG A 236 -24.84 -15.96 5.42
C ARG A 236 -25.41 -14.56 5.21
N GLN A 237 -26.00 -13.98 6.26
CA GLN A 237 -26.51 -12.61 6.23
C GLN A 237 -25.39 -11.58 6.04
N GLN A 238 -24.29 -11.69 6.78
CA GLN A 238 -23.16 -10.75 6.74
C GLN A 238 -22.56 -10.63 5.33
N PHE A 239 -22.42 -11.75 4.63
CA PHE A 239 -21.84 -11.81 3.29
C PHE A 239 -22.88 -11.75 2.16
N GLY A 240 -24.18 -11.71 2.50
CA GLY A 240 -25.27 -11.69 1.53
C GLY A 240 -25.34 -12.95 0.68
N LEU A 241 -24.99 -14.12 1.23
CA LEU A 241 -24.89 -15.38 0.47
C LEU A 241 -26.23 -15.84 -0.13
N ASP A 242 -27.34 -15.41 0.46
CA ASP A 242 -28.71 -15.68 0.01
C ASP A 242 -29.34 -14.48 -0.74
N SER A 243 -28.54 -13.47 -1.10
CA SER A 243 -28.95 -12.25 -1.78
C SER A 243 -28.39 -12.18 -3.21
N ASP A 244 -29.01 -11.38 -4.07
CA ASP A 244 -28.51 -11.11 -5.43
C ASP A 244 -27.20 -10.29 -5.42
N ALA A 245 -26.88 -9.64 -4.30
CA ALA A 245 -25.69 -8.82 -4.13
C ALA A 245 -24.83 -9.30 -2.95
N LEU A 246 -23.66 -9.87 -3.28
CA LEU A 246 -22.67 -10.31 -2.30
C LEU A 246 -21.95 -9.12 -1.66
N ASN A 247 -21.67 -9.23 -0.36
CA ASN A 247 -20.86 -8.24 0.34
C ASN A 247 -19.36 -8.62 0.27
N MET A 248 -18.59 -7.84 -0.49
CA MET A 248 -17.15 -8.04 -0.70
C MET A 248 -16.25 -7.48 0.40
N ALA A 249 -16.82 -6.81 1.41
CA ALA A 249 -16.06 -6.37 2.57
C ALA A 249 -15.69 -7.57 3.46
N PRO A 250 -14.44 -7.65 3.95
CA PRO A 250 -14.08 -8.67 4.92
C PRO A 250 -14.82 -8.42 6.24
N TRP A 251 -15.02 -9.48 7.02
CA TRP A 251 -15.45 -9.35 8.41
C TRP A 251 -14.25 -9.65 9.31
N VAL A 252 -13.86 -8.68 10.14
CA VAL A 252 -12.65 -8.74 10.95
C VAL A 252 -13.01 -8.71 12.43
N LEU A 253 -12.56 -9.71 13.18
CA LEU A 253 -12.65 -9.75 14.64
C LEU A 253 -11.27 -9.50 15.24
N LEU A 254 -11.11 -8.37 15.93
CA LEU A 254 -9.91 -8.09 16.72
C LEU A 254 -9.98 -8.92 18.01
N LEU A 255 -8.93 -9.70 18.23
CA LEU A 255 -8.80 -10.66 19.33
C LEU A 255 -8.42 -9.93 20.63
N ASP A 256 -8.85 -10.48 21.77
CA ASP A 256 -8.67 -9.84 23.08
C ASP A 256 -7.27 -10.06 23.66
N HIS A 257 -6.66 -11.22 23.38
CA HIS A 257 -5.28 -11.49 23.79
C HIS A 257 -4.26 -10.88 22.83
N GLU A 258 -3.06 -10.66 23.35
CA GLU A 258 -1.90 -10.28 22.54
C GLU A 258 -1.16 -11.52 22.02
N TYR A 259 -0.71 -11.42 20.77
CA TYR A 259 0.02 -12.47 20.09
C TYR A 259 1.22 -11.90 19.36
N THR A 260 2.36 -12.58 19.49
CA THR A 260 3.55 -12.30 18.70
C THR A 260 3.45 -12.99 17.32
N GLU A 261 4.37 -12.69 16.40
CA GLU A 261 4.47 -13.44 15.14
C GLU A 261 4.75 -14.95 15.36
N HIS A 262 5.33 -15.31 16.50
CA HIS A 262 5.60 -16.70 16.88
C HIS A 262 4.39 -17.34 17.55
N GLY A 263 3.69 -16.61 18.42
CA GLY A 263 2.55 -17.07 19.20
C GLY A 263 1.21 -17.07 18.46
N LEU A 264 1.04 -16.24 17.42
CA LEU A 264 -0.18 -16.25 16.61
C LEU A 264 -0.21 -17.54 15.78
N ARG A 265 -0.92 -18.58 16.23
CA ARG A 265 -1.15 -19.83 15.49
C ARG A 265 -2.51 -20.38 15.89
N TRP A 266 -3.19 -21.10 15.01
CA TRP A 266 -4.53 -21.65 15.31
C TRP A 266 -4.59 -22.48 16.61
N PRO A 267 -3.66 -23.42 16.90
CA PRO A 267 -3.70 -24.20 18.14
C PRO A 267 -3.29 -23.41 19.40
N LEU A 268 -2.70 -22.22 19.24
CA LEU A 268 -2.09 -21.43 20.34
C LEU A 268 -2.97 -20.25 20.80
N LEU A 269 -4.16 -20.07 20.21
CA LEU A 269 -5.09 -19.02 20.63
C LEU A 269 -5.43 -19.12 22.12
N LYS A 270 -5.43 -18.00 22.83
CA LYS A 270 -5.56 -17.91 24.29
C LYS A 270 -7.01 -17.61 24.69
N GLY A 271 -7.42 -18.11 25.85
CA GLY A 271 -8.71 -17.78 26.47
C GLY A 271 -9.92 -17.91 25.54
N ASP A 272 -10.82 -16.93 25.63
CA ASP A 272 -12.03 -16.88 24.81
C ASP A 272 -11.75 -16.73 23.30
N ASP A 273 -10.60 -16.17 22.88
CA ASP A 273 -10.28 -16.06 21.45
C ASP A 273 -10.26 -17.43 20.79
N ARG A 274 -9.69 -18.44 21.47
CA ARG A 274 -9.67 -19.82 20.99
C ARG A 274 -11.07 -20.33 20.66
N TRP A 275 -12.00 -20.13 21.59
CA TRP A 275 -13.36 -20.63 21.46
C TRP A 275 -14.13 -19.85 20.38
N ARG A 276 -14.05 -18.52 20.38
CA ARG A 276 -14.74 -17.68 19.38
C ARG A 276 -14.25 -17.98 17.98
N VAL A 277 -12.94 -18.10 17.81
CA VAL A 277 -12.32 -18.42 16.52
C VAL A 277 -12.69 -19.83 16.08
N ALA A 278 -12.73 -20.83 16.97
CA ALA A 278 -13.14 -22.18 16.63
C ALA A 278 -14.59 -22.23 16.10
N THR A 279 -15.53 -21.59 16.82
CA THR A 279 -16.94 -21.47 16.42
C THR A 279 -17.10 -20.80 15.06
N LEU A 280 -16.43 -19.67 14.84
CA LEU A 280 -16.48 -18.95 13.58
C LEU A 280 -15.84 -19.73 12.43
N ARG A 281 -14.72 -20.40 12.70
CA ARG A 281 -13.99 -21.19 11.70
C ARG A 281 -14.82 -22.34 11.18
N GLU A 282 -15.49 -23.10 12.05
CA GLU A 282 -16.35 -24.21 11.63
C GLU A 282 -17.49 -23.73 10.72
N ALA A 283 -18.14 -22.63 11.10
CA ALA A 283 -19.25 -22.04 10.34
C ALA A 283 -18.79 -21.49 8.98
N ALA A 284 -17.67 -20.77 8.96
CA ALA A 284 -17.12 -20.23 7.72
C ALA A 284 -16.61 -21.33 6.78
N GLU A 285 -16.00 -22.40 7.31
CA GLU A 285 -15.60 -23.58 6.52
C GLU A 285 -16.82 -24.27 5.89
N ALA A 286 -17.92 -24.44 6.62
CA ALA A 286 -19.17 -24.99 6.09
C ALA A 286 -19.79 -24.16 4.95
N LEU A 287 -19.56 -22.84 4.95
CA LEU A 287 -20.04 -21.91 3.93
C LEU A 287 -19.06 -21.71 2.76
N GLY A 288 -17.87 -22.35 2.79
CA GLY A 288 -16.84 -22.16 1.77
C GLY A 288 -16.18 -20.76 1.80
N LEU A 289 -16.29 -20.05 2.93
CA LEU A 289 -15.61 -18.78 3.15
C LEU A 289 -14.11 -19.00 3.40
N ARG A 290 -13.30 -17.97 3.13
CA ARG A 290 -11.86 -17.97 3.40
C ARG A 290 -11.58 -17.33 4.75
N LEU A 291 -10.65 -17.93 5.47
CA LEU A 291 -10.25 -17.54 6.82
C LEU A 291 -8.74 -17.37 6.89
N HIS A 292 -8.28 -16.37 7.64
CA HIS A 292 -6.88 -16.29 8.04
C HIS A 292 -6.77 -15.54 9.37
N LEU A 293 -5.69 -15.79 10.10
CA LEU A 293 -5.29 -14.95 11.21
C LEU A 293 -4.37 -13.84 10.69
N ALA A 294 -4.38 -12.68 11.34
CA ALA A 294 -3.51 -11.57 11.02
C ALA A 294 -3.03 -10.84 12.28
N LEU A 295 -1.87 -10.18 12.23
CA LEU A 295 -1.58 -9.07 13.13
C LEU A 295 -2.10 -7.78 12.50
N ALA A 296 -2.97 -7.10 13.24
CA ALA A 296 -3.57 -5.82 12.91
C ALA A 296 -2.82 -4.69 13.60
N GLU A 297 -2.47 -3.66 12.83
CA GLU A 297 -1.84 -2.44 13.32
C GLU A 297 -2.76 -1.26 13.07
N LEU A 298 -3.13 -0.56 14.14
CA LEU A 298 -3.88 0.69 14.10
C LEU A 298 -2.88 1.82 14.35
N HIS A 299 -2.72 2.70 13.37
CA HIS A 299 -1.92 3.91 13.48
C HIS A 299 -2.85 5.12 13.53
N GLN A 300 -2.65 5.98 14.52
CA GLN A 300 -3.39 7.21 14.71
C GLN A 300 -2.43 8.39 14.83
N THR A 301 -2.71 9.45 14.08
CA THR A 301 -1.99 10.73 14.15
C THR A 301 -2.91 11.78 14.75
N TRP A 302 -2.47 12.43 15.82
CA TRP A 302 -3.21 13.47 16.54
C TRP A 302 -2.45 14.79 16.49
N SER A 303 -3.15 15.92 16.60
CA SER A 303 -2.50 17.18 16.93
C SER A 303 -1.97 17.15 18.37
N ALA A 304 -0.83 17.79 18.60
CA ALA A 304 -0.27 17.92 19.95
C ALA A 304 -0.78 19.22 20.60
N GLU A 305 -1.40 19.10 21.77
CA GLU A 305 -1.79 20.23 22.60
C GLU A 305 -0.84 20.39 23.80
N PRO A 306 -0.48 21.63 24.17
CA PRO A 306 0.35 21.86 25.36
C PRO A 306 -0.41 21.45 26.62
N ALA A 307 0.26 20.70 27.51
CA ALA A 307 -0.33 20.24 28.76
C ALA A 307 -0.95 21.41 29.56
N PRO A 308 -2.15 21.25 30.14
CA PRO A 308 -2.79 22.30 30.92
C PRO A 308 -1.95 22.65 32.15
N ARG A 309 -1.47 23.89 32.22
CA ARG A 309 -0.69 24.40 33.37
C ARG A 309 -1.50 24.33 34.67
N SER A 310 -1.28 23.30 35.46
CA SER A 310 -1.81 23.18 36.83
C SER A 310 -1.12 24.17 37.76
N ARG A 311 -1.91 25.03 38.44
CA ARG A 311 -1.41 26.00 39.44
C ARG A 311 -0.79 25.33 40.69
N TRP A 312 -0.94 24.01 40.86
CA TRP A 312 -0.59 23.30 42.10
C TRP A 312 0.41 22.14 41.94
N SER A 313 0.90 21.86 40.72
CA SER A 313 1.95 20.85 40.52
C SER A 313 3.33 21.51 40.38
N ARG A 314 4.32 21.02 41.13
CA ARG A 314 5.73 21.46 41.09
C ARG A 314 6.61 20.56 40.22
N HIS A 315 6.00 19.75 39.38
CA HIS A 315 6.67 18.95 38.35
C HIS A 315 6.05 19.38 37.02
N ASP A 316 6.83 20.11 36.21
CA ASP A 316 6.58 20.35 34.80
C ASP A 316 6.75 19.01 34.08
N ASP A 317 5.67 18.26 33.92
CA ASP A 317 5.61 17.24 32.88
C ASP A 317 5.16 17.99 31.62
N ASP A 318 6.13 18.56 30.89
CA ASP A 318 5.93 19.31 29.64
C ASP A 318 5.54 18.38 28.46
N THR A 319 5.06 17.16 28.75
CA THR A 319 4.63 16.20 27.72
C THR A 319 3.32 16.66 27.09
N PRO A 320 3.28 16.89 25.77
CA PRO A 320 2.07 17.29 25.07
C PRO A 320 0.98 16.22 25.15
N GLU A 321 -0.28 16.65 25.20
CA GLU A 321 -1.46 15.76 25.21
C GLU A 321 -2.08 15.67 23.80
N PRO A 322 -2.71 14.54 23.43
CA PRO A 322 -3.38 14.41 22.14
C PRO A 322 -4.65 15.29 22.08
N GLY A 323 -4.72 16.13 21.04
CA GLY A 323 -5.84 17.01 20.74
C GLY A 323 -6.85 16.40 19.76
N GLU A 324 -6.87 16.86 18.51
CA GLU A 324 -7.76 16.39 17.45
C GLU A 324 -7.11 15.26 16.65
N LEU A 325 -7.87 14.21 16.36
CA LEU A 325 -7.43 13.12 15.48
C LEU A 325 -7.33 13.64 14.03
N ILE A 326 -6.13 13.63 13.48
CA ILE A 326 -5.81 14.10 12.13
C ILE A 326 -6.03 12.98 11.11
N ASP A 327 -5.45 11.81 11.39
CA ASP A 327 -5.52 10.66 10.49
C ASP A 327 -5.57 9.35 11.28
N GLU A 328 -6.19 8.34 10.69
CA GLU A 328 -6.29 7.00 11.26
C GLU A 328 -6.26 5.96 10.15
N SER A 329 -5.37 4.98 10.30
CA SER A 329 -5.27 3.85 9.39
C SER A 329 -5.20 2.53 10.16
N LEU A 330 -5.89 1.52 9.64
CA LEU A 330 -5.82 0.15 10.16
C LEU A 330 -5.30 -0.76 9.05
N SER A 331 -4.31 -1.57 9.38
CA SER A 331 -3.67 -2.47 8.41
C SER A 331 -3.46 -3.88 8.95
N LEU A 332 -3.32 -4.86 8.06
CA LEU A 332 -3.07 -6.27 8.38
C LEU A 332 -1.77 -6.74 7.71
N ASP A 333 -0.77 -7.11 8.50
CA ASP A 333 0.59 -7.37 7.99
C ASP A 333 0.95 -8.87 8.00
N PHE A 334 1.00 -9.46 9.20
CA PHE A 334 1.47 -10.84 9.40
C PHE A 334 0.28 -11.80 9.34
N ARG A 335 0.09 -12.47 8.18
CA ARG A 335 -1.05 -13.36 7.94
C ARG A 335 -0.69 -14.83 8.00
N ILE A 336 -1.65 -15.62 8.46
CA ILE A 336 -1.56 -17.08 8.58
C ILE A 336 -2.78 -17.73 7.97
N ASP A 337 -2.58 -18.58 6.97
CA ASP A 337 -3.67 -19.31 6.32
C ASP A 337 -4.28 -20.39 7.24
N GLN A 338 -5.33 -21.06 6.78
CA GLN A 338 -6.03 -22.09 7.55
C GLN A 338 -5.16 -23.31 7.93
N GLN A 339 -4.00 -23.46 7.29
CA GLN A 339 -3.04 -24.56 7.44
C GLN A 339 -1.82 -24.16 8.29
N ASP A 340 -1.85 -23.01 8.97
CA ASP A 340 -0.73 -22.44 9.74
C ASP A 340 0.48 -22.02 8.88
N HIS A 341 0.32 -21.84 7.56
CA HIS A 341 1.38 -21.28 6.72
C HIS A 341 1.35 -19.76 6.73
N VAL A 342 2.55 -19.18 6.83
CA VAL A 342 2.76 -17.74 6.76
C VAL A 342 2.59 -17.27 5.31
N GLY A 343 1.72 -16.29 5.11
CA GLY A 343 1.49 -15.68 3.80
C GLY A 343 2.61 -14.72 3.36
N PRO A 344 2.49 -14.11 2.17
CA PRO A 344 3.44 -13.09 1.71
C PRO A 344 3.47 -11.91 2.67
N ARG A 345 4.67 -11.35 2.89
CA ARG A 345 4.89 -10.14 3.69
C ARG A 345 4.36 -8.94 2.91
N GLY A 346 3.27 -8.36 3.40
CA GLY A 346 2.64 -7.19 2.80
C GLY A 346 1.40 -6.78 3.58
N SER A 347 1.14 -5.48 3.61
CA SER A 347 0.08 -4.88 4.40
C SER A 347 -1.22 -4.76 3.61
N LEU A 348 -2.35 -5.10 4.22
CA LEU A 348 -3.70 -4.83 3.69
C LEU A 348 -4.38 -3.76 4.54
N VAL A 349 -4.74 -2.63 3.93
CA VAL A 349 -5.53 -1.59 4.61
C VAL A 349 -6.97 -2.06 4.74
N ILE A 350 -7.51 -2.00 5.96
CA ILE A 350 -8.88 -2.38 6.30
C ILE A 350 -9.63 -1.16 6.80
N ARG A 351 -10.92 -1.05 6.45
CA ARG A 351 -11.75 0.01 7.00
C ARG A 351 -12.10 -0.31 8.45
N ARG A 352 -12.02 0.69 9.33
CA ARG A 352 -12.42 0.53 10.73
C ARG A 352 -13.85 0.00 10.88
N GLY A 353 -14.76 0.42 10.00
CA GLY A 353 -16.16 -0.06 9.99
C GLY A 353 -16.34 -1.55 9.68
N ASP A 354 -15.33 -2.20 9.10
CA ASP A 354 -15.32 -3.65 8.80
C ASP A 354 -14.78 -4.48 9.99
N THR A 355 -14.40 -3.80 11.09
CA THR A 355 -13.86 -4.45 12.29
C THR A 355 -14.85 -4.52 13.44
N THR A 356 -14.65 -5.54 14.27
CA THR A 356 -15.42 -5.79 15.48
C THR A 356 -14.49 -6.26 16.60
N SER A 357 -14.84 -5.98 17.86
CA SER A 357 -14.09 -6.42 19.03
C SER A 357 -14.99 -6.54 20.25
N PHE A 358 -14.56 -7.34 21.23
CA PHE A 358 -15.23 -7.43 22.54
C PHE A 358 -14.64 -6.41 23.53
N THR A 359 -13.37 -6.09 23.37
CA THR A 359 -12.64 -5.07 24.12
C THR A 359 -12.24 -3.92 23.21
N GLU A 360 -12.24 -2.70 23.76
CA GLU A 360 -11.78 -1.51 23.03
C GLU A 360 -10.26 -1.54 22.84
N THR A 361 -9.81 -1.13 21.65
CA THR A 361 -8.38 -0.90 21.40
C THR A 361 -7.97 0.38 22.12
N GLY A 362 -7.29 0.25 23.26
CA GLY A 362 -6.72 1.37 24.01
C GLY A 362 -5.27 1.16 24.43
N ARG A 363 -4.82 1.90 25.46
CA ARG A 363 -3.43 1.90 25.99
C ARG A 363 -2.82 0.53 26.26
N ALA A 364 -3.62 -0.49 26.56
CA ALA A 364 -3.13 -1.84 26.75
C ALA A 364 -2.44 -2.40 25.49
N HIS A 365 -2.91 -2.02 24.31
CA HIS A 365 -2.41 -2.49 23.02
C HIS A 365 -1.37 -1.55 22.39
N LEU A 366 -1.00 -0.46 23.08
CA LEU A 366 -0.09 0.55 22.56
C LEU A 366 1.33 -0.03 22.51
N VAL A 367 1.92 -0.07 21.32
CA VAL A 367 3.27 -0.59 21.11
C VAL A 367 4.31 0.51 20.96
N GLU A 368 3.91 1.65 20.38
CA GLU A 368 4.81 2.77 20.12
C GLU A 368 4.06 4.11 20.17
N GLU A 369 4.74 5.13 20.68
CA GLU A 369 4.30 6.52 20.70
C GLU A 369 5.45 7.40 20.24
N GLN A 370 5.19 8.33 19.32
CA GLN A 370 6.17 9.28 18.81
C GLN A 370 5.59 10.70 18.86
N TYR A 371 6.44 11.66 19.23
CA TYR A 371 6.13 13.09 19.18
C TYR A 371 6.99 13.75 18.10
N GLU A 372 6.34 14.39 17.14
CA GLU A 372 7.00 15.23 16.15
C GLU A 372 6.77 16.71 16.44
N GLY A 373 7.86 17.41 16.77
CA GLY A 373 7.84 18.85 17.02
C GLY A 373 7.66 19.68 15.74
N TYR A 374 7.63 21.01 15.90
CA TYR A 374 7.31 21.95 14.83
C TYR A 374 8.22 21.85 13.58
N MET A 375 7.67 21.39 12.45
CA MET A 375 8.35 21.24 11.15
C MET A 375 8.04 22.37 10.14
N GLY A 376 7.72 23.58 10.62
CA GLY A 376 7.45 24.74 9.76
C GLY A 376 5.96 24.95 9.44
N ASN A 377 5.47 24.48 8.30
CA ASN A 377 4.07 24.73 7.89
C ASN A 377 3.05 23.75 8.51
N TYR A 378 3.51 22.70 9.19
CA TYR A 378 2.68 21.71 9.87
C TYR A 378 2.76 21.92 11.38
N GLY A 379 1.63 21.70 12.07
CA GLY A 379 1.56 21.71 13.53
C GLY A 379 2.27 20.51 14.15
N GLU A 380 2.51 20.56 15.45
CA GLU A 380 3.07 19.44 16.22
C GLU A 380 2.10 18.26 16.24
N THR A 381 2.62 17.03 16.15
CA THR A 381 1.81 15.80 16.12
C THR A 381 2.25 14.77 17.14
N LEU A 382 1.28 13.94 17.55
CA LEU A 382 1.48 12.75 18.36
C LEU A 382 0.98 11.54 17.57
N ASP A 383 1.86 10.58 17.38
CA ASP A 383 1.59 9.36 16.65
C ASP A 383 1.55 8.17 17.61
N TYR A 384 0.50 7.35 17.48
CA TYR A 384 0.28 6.17 18.30
C TYR A 384 0.09 4.94 17.42
N TRP A 385 0.83 3.88 17.71
CA TRP A 385 0.69 2.58 17.07
C TRP A 385 0.14 1.57 18.08
N TYR A 386 -0.98 0.94 17.75
CA TYR A 386 -1.59 -0.12 18.53
C TYR A 386 -1.56 -1.43 17.76
N ARG A 387 -1.28 -2.54 18.44
CA ARG A 387 -1.22 -3.86 17.80
C ARG A 387 -2.19 -4.85 18.43
N ARG A 388 -2.92 -5.57 17.59
CA ARG A 388 -3.81 -6.67 17.99
C ARG A 388 -3.67 -7.84 17.04
N ALA A 389 -4.05 -9.04 17.47
CA ALA A 389 -4.34 -10.10 16.51
C ALA A 389 -5.77 -9.96 15.98
N ALA A 390 -6.01 -10.54 14.82
CA ALA A 390 -7.32 -10.52 14.17
C ALA A 390 -7.63 -11.86 13.50
N LEU A 391 -8.90 -12.26 13.58
CA LEU A 391 -9.47 -13.25 12.67
C LEU A 391 -10.13 -12.51 11.51
N VAL A 392 -9.81 -12.90 10.28
CA VAL A 392 -10.41 -12.34 9.07
C VAL A 392 -11.21 -13.43 8.36
N ILE A 393 -12.48 -13.12 8.09
CA ILE A 393 -13.39 -13.96 7.31
C ILE A 393 -13.78 -13.20 6.05
N GLN A 394 -13.72 -13.85 4.89
CA GLN A 394 -14.05 -13.20 3.63
C GLN A 394 -14.50 -14.17 2.54
N LEU A 395 -15.13 -13.62 1.50
CA LEU A 395 -15.48 -14.36 0.30
C LEU A 395 -14.22 -14.83 -0.46
N PRO A 396 -14.26 -15.98 -1.16
CA PRO A 396 -13.15 -16.42 -2.01
C PRO A 396 -12.68 -15.38 -3.03
N GLN A 397 -13.62 -14.60 -3.59
CA GLN A 397 -13.32 -13.52 -4.53
C GLN A 397 -12.58 -12.36 -3.84
N ALA A 398 -12.95 -12.00 -2.61
CA ALA A 398 -12.23 -10.96 -1.86
C ALA A 398 -10.80 -11.41 -1.51
N ALA A 399 -10.62 -12.68 -1.13
CA ALA A 399 -9.30 -13.25 -0.91
C ALA A 399 -8.42 -13.23 -2.18
N GLU A 400 -9.01 -13.45 -3.36
CA GLU A 400 -8.30 -13.34 -4.63
C GLU A 400 -7.87 -11.90 -4.92
N ARG A 401 -8.76 -10.92 -4.73
CA ARG A 401 -8.42 -9.49 -4.84
C ARG A 401 -7.23 -9.14 -3.96
N ASP A 402 -7.30 -9.53 -2.68
CA ASP A 402 -6.26 -9.22 -1.70
C ASP A 402 -4.92 -9.83 -2.08
N ARG A 403 -4.92 -11.04 -2.68
CA ARG A 403 -3.71 -11.67 -3.19
C ARG A 403 -3.01 -10.80 -4.24
N PHE A 404 -3.75 -10.16 -5.15
CA PHE A 404 -3.20 -9.24 -6.14
C PHE A 404 -2.65 -7.94 -5.52
N VAL A 405 -3.18 -7.51 -4.37
CA VAL A 405 -2.65 -6.35 -3.64
C VAL A 405 -1.30 -6.70 -3.02
N LEU A 406 -1.18 -7.91 -2.46
CA LEU A 406 -0.05 -8.37 -1.66
C LEU A 406 1.13 -8.90 -2.47
N ASP A 407 0.84 -9.69 -3.49
CA ASP A 407 1.83 -10.32 -4.35
C ASP A 407 1.29 -10.31 -5.79
N PHE A 408 1.38 -9.14 -6.41
CA PHE A 408 0.84 -8.92 -7.74
C PHE A 408 1.47 -9.88 -8.78
N ASP A 409 2.79 -10.00 -8.79
CA ASP A 409 3.50 -10.81 -9.78
C ASP A 409 3.22 -12.30 -9.61
N GLY A 410 3.22 -12.81 -8.37
CA GLY A 410 2.86 -14.19 -8.07
C GLY A 410 1.39 -14.49 -8.39
N ALA A 411 0.47 -13.58 -8.09
CA ALA A 411 -0.94 -13.73 -8.43
C ALA A 411 -1.19 -13.73 -9.94
N LEU A 412 -0.53 -12.81 -10.67
CA LEU A 412 -0.62 -12.75 -12.13
C LEU A 412 -0.03 -13.99 -12.79
N ALA A 413 1.10 -14.50 -12.30
CA ALA A 413 1.70 -15.74 -12.78
C ALA A 413 0.75 -16.94 -12.62
N ASP A 414 0.05 -17.04 -11.49
CA ASP A 414 -0.97 -18.07 -11.26
C ASP A 414 -2.17 -17.93 -12.20
N LEU A 415 -2.60 -16.70 -12.45
CA LEU A 415 -3.71 -16.42 -13.35
C LEU A 415 -3.35 -16.80 -14.80
N LEU A 416 -2.11 -16.54 -15.23
CA LEU A 416 -1.57 -16.97 -16.51
C LEU A 416 -1.45 -18.49 -16.61
N ARG A 417 -0.97 -19.16 -15.55
CA ARG A 417 -0.94 -20.63 -15.50
C ARG A 417 -2.34 -21.21 -15.67
N LEU A 418 -3.33 -20.64 -14.97
CA LEU A 418 -4.72 -21.03 -15.11
C LEU A 418 -5.20 -20.82 -16.55
N ALA A 419 -5.02 -19.62 -17.12
CA ALA A 419 -5.41 -19.30 -18.49
C ALA A 419 -4.83 -20.27 -19.54
N ARG A 420 -3.57 -20.68 -19.39
CA ARG A 420 -2.89 -21.63 -20.28
C ARG A 420 -3.38 -23.07 -20.13
N SER A 421 -3.85 -23.43 -18.94
CA SER A 421 -4.36 -24.78 -18.64
C SER A 421 -5.87 -24.96 -18.86
N SER A 422 -6.63 -23.86 -18.93
CA SER A 422 -8.09 -23.89 -19.06
C SER A 422 -8.51 -24.36 -20.45
N SER A 423 -9.14 -25.54 -20.52
CA SER A 423 -9.67 -26.11 -21.78
C SER A 423 -11.17 -26.39 -21.75
N ASP A 424 -11.81 -26.32 -20.58
CA ASP A 424 -13.23 -26.61 -20.39
C ASP A 424 -14.00 -25.43 -19.78
N ALA A 425 -15.33 -25.49 -19.85
CA ALA A 425 -16.18 -24.41 -19.36
C ALA A 425 -16.00 -24.10 -17.86
N PRO A 426 -15.87 -25.08 -16.94
CA PRO A 426 -15.63 -24.81 -15.52
C PRO A 426 -14.30 -24.09 -15.25
N ALA A 427 -13.20 -24.49 -15.90
CA ALA A 427 -11.92 -23.81 -15.71
C ALA A 427 -11.96 -22.37 -16.25
N LEU A 428 -12.64 -22.14 -17.37
CA LEU A 428 -12.84 -20.81 -17.94
C LEU A 428 -13.73 -19.92 -17.05
N ALA A 429 -14.77 -20.47 -16.45
CA ALA A 429 -15.61 -19.75 -15.47
C ALA A 429 -14.81 -19.36 -14.22
N THR A 430 -13.94 -20.26 -13.74
CA THR A 430 -13.03 -19.98 -12.62
C THR A 430 -12.06 -18.86 -12.96
N LEU A 431 -11.45 -18.89 -14.16
CA LEU A 431 -10.59 -17.82 -14.65
C LEU A 431 -11.32 -16.47 -14.69
N ALA A 432 -12.51 -16.44 -15.28
CA ALA A 432 -13.32 -15.23 -15.39
C ALA A 432 -13.66 -14.65 -14.00
N SER A 433 -14.05 -15.50 -13.05
CA SER A 433 -14.34 -15.07 -11.68
C SER A 433 -13.10 -14.45 -10.98
N ARG A 434 -11.91 -15.04 -11.16
CA ARG A 434 -10.66 -14.51 -10.59
C ARG A 434 -10.26 -13.18 -11.24
N VAL A 435 -10.37 -13.06 -12.57
CA VAL A 435 -10.13 -11.79 -13.28
C VAL A 435 -11.08 -10.70 -12.78
N GLN A 436 -12.37 -11.02 -12.65
CA GLN A 436 -13.37 -10.06 -12.17
C GLN A 436 -13.08 -9.60 -10.74
N ALA A 437 -12.68 -10.52 -9.86
CA ALA A 437 -12.32 -10.21 -8.49
C ALA A 437 -11.12 -9.26 -8.39
N ALA A 438 -10.13 -9.41 -9.27
CA ALA A 438 -8.90 -8.61 -9.31
C ALA A 438 -8.96 -7.39 -10.24
N ALA A 439 -10.11 -7.10 -10.86
CA ALA A 439 -10.21 -6.15 -11.96
C ALA A 439 -9.71 -4.73 -11.62
N SER A 440 -10.05 -4.21 -10.42
CA SER A 440 -9.58 -2.89 -9.99
C SER A 440 -8.07 -2.85 -9.77
N THR A 441 -7.52 -3.84 -9.07
CA THR A 441 -6.09 -3.92 -8.79
C THR A 441 -5.26 -4.13 -10.07
N LEU A 442 -5.77 -4.95 -11.01
CA LEU A 442 -5.17 -5.10 -12.34
C LEU A 442 -5.13 -3.77 -13.09
N ALA A 443 -6.24 -3.02 -13.10
CA ALA A 443 -6.31 -1.73 -13.76
C ALA A 443 -5.36 -0.68 -13.15
N ASP A 444 -5.28 -0.60 -11.82
CA ASP A 444 -4.34 0.29 -11.12
C ASP A 444 -2.89 -0.06 -11.48
N ARG A 445 -2.57 -1.35 -11.54
CA ARG A 445 -1.22 -1.83 -11.87
C ARG A 445 -0.88 -1.63 -13.34
N VAL A 446 -1.84 -1.76 -14.26
CA VAL A 446 -1.67 -1.36 -15.67
C VAL A 446 -1.42 0.14 -15.78
N SER A 447 -2.08 0.97 -14.97
CA SER A 447 -1.83 2.42 -14.98
C SER A 447 -0.41 2.78 -14.53
N LEU A 448 0.20 1.97 -13.65
CA LEU A 448 1.57 2.17 -13.14
C LEU A 448 2.64 1.55 -14.05
N ARG A 449 2.42 0.33 -14.54
CA ARG A 449 3.42 -0.46 -15.31
C ARG A 449 3.22 -0.39 -16.82
N GLY A 450 2.08 0.12 -17.27
CA GLY A 450 1.75 0.32 -18.67
C GLY A 450 1.94 -0.94 -19.51
N ARG A 451 2.65 -0.79 -20.63
CA ARG A 451 2.88 -1.83 -21.63
C ARG A 451 3.53 -3.11 -21.10
N GLU A 452 4.23 -3.08 -19.97
CA GLU A 452 4.87 -4.29 -19.41
C GLU A 452 3.87 -5.43 -19.17
N LEU A 453 2.62 -5.09 -18.86
CA LEU A 453 1.57 -6.07 -18.58
C LEU A 453 0.76 -6.46 -19.81
N LEU A 454 1.02 -5.86 -20.98
CA LEU A 454 0.18 -6.02 -22.18
C LEU A 454 0.12 -7.48 -22.65
N ASP A 455 1.27 -8.16 -22.73
CA ASP A 455 1.33 -9.54 -23.20
C ASP A 455 0.59 -10.50 -22.26
N ALA A 456 0.77 -10.33 -20.94
CA ALA A 456 0.07 -11.11 -19.92
C ALA A 456 -1.44 -10.89 -19.95
N CYS A 457 -1.89 -9.63 -19.97
CA CYS A 457 -3.30 -9.29 -20.08
C CYS A 457 -3.90 -9.80 -21.40
N ALA A 458 -3.14 -9.76 -22.50
CA ALA A 458 -3.55 -10.29 -23.80
C ALA A 458 -3.70 -11.81 -23.78
N GLU A 459 -2.80 -12.56 -23.14
CA GLU A 459 -2.94 -14.00 -22.98
C GLU A 459 -4.21 -14.38 -22.21
N ILE A 460 -4.49 -13.68 -21.10
CA ILE A 460 -5.72 -13.92 -20.31
C ILE A 460 -6.95 -13.50 -21.12
N ALA A 461 -6.90 -12.32 -21.71
CA ALA A 461 -7.94 -11.81 -22.58
C ALA A 461 -8.13 -12.67 -23.84
N ALA A 462 -7.25 -13.58 -24.22
CA ALA A 462 -7.50 -14.47 -25.35
C ALA A 462 -8.52 -15.58 -25.02
N VAL A 463 -8.52 -16.06 -23.78
CA VAL A 463 -9.26 -17.27 -23.38
C VAL A 463 -10.53 -16.99 -22.58
N LEU A 464 -10.70 -15.78 -22.03
CA LEU A 464 -11.92 -15.41 -21.28
C LEU A 464 -13.22 -15.70 -22.05
N PRO A 465 -14.24 -16.32 -21.45
CA PRO A 465 -15.48 -16.65 -22.17
C PRO A 465 -16.28 -15.40 -22.57
N ASP A 466 -16.28 -14.37 -21.73
CA ASP A 466 -17.01 -13.12 -21.96
C ASP A 466 -16.15 -12.09 -22.74
N PRO A 467 -16.57 -11.67 -23.95
CA PRO A 467 -15.87 -10.66 -24.73
C PRO A 467 -15.85 -9.27 -24.10
N ASP A 468 -16.84 -8.92 -23.26
CA ASP A 468 -16.89 -7.62 -22.60
C ASP A 468 -15.89 -7.56 -21.45
N ALA A 469 -15.79 -8.62 -20.63
CA ALA A 469 -14.75 -8.76 -19.61
C ALA A 469 -13.32 -8.72 -20.23
N ALA A 470 -13.12 -9.40 -21.37
CA ALA A 470 -11.85 -9.35 -22.08
C ALA A 470 -11.49 -7.94 -22.59
N THR A 471 -12.50 -7.19 -23.06
CA THR A 471 -12.32 -5.78 -23.47
C THR A 471 -12.00 -4.89 -22.27
N ALA A 472 -12.68 -5.09 -21.14
CA ALA A 472 -12.46 -4.34 -19.92
C ALA A 472 -11.04 -4.53 -19.37
N LEU A 473 -10.50 -5.75 -19.43
CA LEU A 473 -9.12 -6.04 -19.02
C LEU A 473 -8.07 -5.25 -19.82
N LEU A 474 -8.35 -4.97 -21.09
CA LEU A 474 -7.45 -4.20 -21.95
C LEU A 474 -7.75 -2.69 -21.95
N ALA A 475 -8.84 -2.24 -21.32
CA ALA A 475 -9.31 -0.86 -21.45
C ALA A 475 -8.37 0.19 -20.82
N SER A 476 -7.56 -0.20 -19.83
CA SER A 476 -6.67 0.71 -19.09
C SER A 476 -5.34 1.00 -19.78
N PHE A 477 -5.01 0.31 -20.87
CA PHE A 477 -3.74 0.52 -21.58
C PHE A 477 -3.74 1.86 -22.33
N ASP A 478 -2.61 2.58 -22.26
CA ASP A 478 -2.34 3.72 -23.12
C ASP A 478 -1.72 3.27 -24.44
N PRO A 479 -2.43 3.42 -25.58
CA PRO A 479 -1.83 3.08 -26.86
C PRO A 479 -0.62 3.95 -27.20
N CYS A 480 -0.48 5.17 -26.65
CA CYS A 480 0.69 6.01 -26.92
C CYS A 480 2.00 5.42 -26.39
N SER A 481 1.90 4.52 -25.39
CA SER A 481 3.06 3.87 -24.79
C SER A 481 3.59 2.68 -25.59
N PHE A 482 2.83 2.17 -26.56
CA PHE A 482 3.20 0.94 -27.26
C PHE A 482 4.46 1.12 -28.13
N ARG A 483 5.15 0.01 -28.36
CA ARG A 483 6.32 -0.12 -29.22
C ARG A 483 6.04 -1.10 -30.36
N PRO A 484 6.86 -1.12 -31.42
CA PRO A 484 6.63 -1.99 -32.57
C PRO A 484 6.42 -3.48 -32.22
N GLU A 485 7.13 -4.01 -31.21
CA GLU A 485 6.96 -5.39 -30.76
C GLU A 485 5.55 -5.70 -30.19
N ASP A 486 4.85 -4.69 -29.65
CA ASP A 486 3.52 -4.84 -29.06
C ASP A 486 2.45 -5.10 -30.15
N ALA A 487 2.74 -4.75 -31.42
CA ALA A 487 1.86 -5.04 -32.54
C ALA A 487 1.66 -6.55 -32.74
N ALA A 488 2.67 -7.37 -32.47
CA ALA A 488 2.58 -8.83 -32.57
C ALA A 488 1.60 -9.41 -31.53
N VAL A 489 1.54 -8.81 -30.33
CA VAL A 489 0.62 -9.20 -29.26
C VAL A 489 -0.83 -8.96 -29.68
N LEU A 490 -1.13 -7.79 -30.22
CA LEU A 490 -2.47 -7.43 -30.69
C LEU A 490 -2.89 -8.25 -31.92
N ALA A 491 -1.96 -8.57 -32.83
CA ALA A 491 -2.22 -9.47 -33.96
C ALA A 491 -2.59 -10.89 -33.49
N ARG A 492 -1.92 -11.37 -32.44
CA ARG A 492 -2.23 -12.68 -31.82
C ARG A 492 -3.64 -12.67 -31.24
N LEU A 493 -4.01 -11.63 -30.49
CA LEU A 493 -5.37 -11.44 -29.99
C LEU A 493 -6.41 -11.40 -31.10
N GLN A 494 -6.12 -10.70 -32.20
CA GLN A 494 -6.99 -10.65 -33.37
C GLN A 494 -7.27 -12.06 -33.93
N ARG A 495 -6.23 -12.90 -34.04
CA ARG A 495 -6.40 -14.28 -34.53
C ARG A 495 -7.26 -15.13 -33.59
N GLN A 496 -7.18 -14.88 -32.29
CA GLN A 496 -7.89 -15.64 -31.27
C GLN A 496 -9.35 -15.19 -31.09
N ARG A 497 -9.63 -13.89 -31.17
CA ARG A 497 -10.97 -13.31 -30.90
C ARG A 497 -11.68 -12.71 -32.11
N GLY A 498 -10.98 -12.55 -33.22
CA GLY A 498 -11.49 -11.93 -34.44
C GLY A 498 -11.26 -10.43 -34.53
N ALA A 499 -11.23 -9.93 -35.77
CA ALA A 499 -10.99 -8.52 -36.08
C ALA A 499 -12.10 -7.58 -35.58
N LEU A 500 -13.37 -8.01 -35.60
CA LEU A 500 -14.50 -7.21 -35.11
C LEU A 500 -14.41 -6.93 -33.60
N TRP A 501 -13.88 -7.88 -32.82
CA TRP A 501 -13.69 -7.68 -31.40
C TRP A 501 -12.51 -6.74 -31.12
N LEU A 502 -11.37 -6.93 -31.78
CA LEU A 502 -10.20 -6.05 -31.63
C LEU A 502 -10.55 -4.60 -32.01
N ARG A 503 -11.38 -4.41 -33.04
CA ARG A 503 -11.95 -3.11 -33.40
C ARG A 503 -12.67 -2.44 -32.21
N GLY A 504 -13.42 -3.20 -31.41
CA GLY A 504 -14.07 -2.71 -30.19
C GLY A 504 -13.07 -2.22 -29.14
N VAL A 505 -11.99 -2.97 -28.92
CA VAL A 505 -10.89 -2.60 -28.01
C VAL A 505 -10.22 -1.30 -28.46
N VAL A 506 -9.85 -1.20 -29.75
CA VAL A 506 -9.24 0.01 -30.33
C VAL A 506 -10.14 1.22 -30.10
N ARG A 507 -11.44 1.11 -30.43
CA ARG A 507 -12.42 2.18 -30.20
C ARG A 507 -12.51 2.59 -28.73
N ARG A 508 -12.43 1.63 -27.79
CA ARG A 508 -12.51 1.90 -26.35
C ARG A 508 -11.34 2.75 -25.84
N TRP A 509 -10.11 2.50 -26.29
CA TRP A 509 -8.95 3.36 -25.95
C TRP A 509 -9.11 4.82 -26.39
N ARG A 510 -10.02 5.05 -27.34
CA ARG A 510 -10.16 6.31 -28.06
C ARG A 510 -11.40 7.11 -27.69
N ASP A 511 -12.38 6.49 -27.02
CA ASP A 511 -13.58 7.17 -26.53
C ASP A 511 -13.26 8.14 -25.37
N PRO A 512 -13.43 9.46 -25.56
CA PRO A 512 -13.21 10.46 -24.52
C PRO A 512 -14.10 10.30 -23.28
N GLN A 513 -15.27 9.65 -23.39
CA GLN A 513 -16.17 9.37 -22.27
C GLN A 513 -15.70 8.15 -21.48
N SER A 514 -15.15 7.13 -22.15
CA SER A 514 -14.41 6.02 -21.54
C SER A 514 -13.19 6.51 -20.73
N ARG A 515 -12.55 7.60 -21.19
CA ARG A 515 -11.49 8.31 -20.45
C ARG A 515 -11.99 9.10 -19.22
N ARG A 516 -13.30 9.38 -19.12
CA ARG A 516 -13.96 10.05 -17.98
C ARG A 516 -14.61 9.08 -17.00
N PHE A 517 -15.06 7.90 -17.45
CA PHE A 517 -15.57 6.85 -16.56
C PHE A 517 -14.50 6.37 -15.56
N ALA A 518 -13.23 6.48 -15.96
CA ALA A 518 -12.09 6.34 -15.07
C ALA A 518 -12.13 7.37 -13.91
N SER A 519 -12.37 8.65 -14.20
CA SER A 519 -12.39 9.71 -13.18
C SER A 519 -13.55 9.64 -12.16
N THR A 520 -14.69 9.04 -12.50
CA THR A 520 -15.85 8.89 -11.59
C THR A 520 -15.83 7.60 -10.75
N THR A 521 -14.89 6.70 -11.01
CA THR A 521 -14.71 5.42 -10.28
C THR A 521 -13.42 5.37 -9.46
N GLY A 522 -12.69 6.49 -9.36
CA GLY A 522 -11.39 6.56 -8.68
C GLY A 522 -10.19 6.13 -9.53
N TRP A 523 -10.39 5.79 -10.81
CA TRP A 523 -9.31 5.46 -11.73
C TRP A 523 -8.66 6.76 -12.24
N CYS A 524 -7.54 7.13 -11.65
CA CYS A 524 -6.77 8.29 -12.06
C CYS A 524 -5.62 7.83 -12.98
N ALA A 525 -5.82 7.96 -14.29
CA ALA A 525 -4.69 8.23 -15.17
C ALA A 525 -4.69 9.74 -15.41
N GLN A 526 -3.68 10.42 -14.86
CA GLN A 526 -3.33 11.78 -15.26
C GLN A 526 -2.84 11.72 -16.71
N TRP A 527 -3.79 11.65 -17.64
CA TRP A 527 -3.49 11.87 -19.05
C TRP A 527 -2.99 13.30 -19.17
N GLY A 528 -1.70 13.43 -19.52
CA GLY A 528 -0.99 14.71 -19.58
C GLY A 528 -1.81 15.77 -20.31
N ALA A 529 -1.72 17.00 -19.83
CA ALA A 529 -2.41 18.14 -20.44
C ALA A 529 -2.23 18.07 -21.96
N TYR A 530 -3.33 18.05 -22.73
CA TYR A 530 -3.38 17.94 -24.21
C TYR A 530 -2.46 18.92 -24.96
N LEU A 531 -1.91 19.89 -24.23
CA LEU A 531 -0.96 20.91 -24.66
C LEU A 531 0.52 20.50 -24.52
N SER A 532 0.87 19.32 -23.98
CA SER A 532 2.25 18.96 -23.62
C SER A 532 2.85 17.79 -24.39
N THR A 533 2.04 16.84 -24.87
CA THR A 533 2.52 15.71 -25.69
C THR A 533 2.29 15.99 -27.17
N PRO A 534 3.32 15.87 -28.05
CA PRO A 534 3.17 16.16 -29.48
C PRO A 534 2.37 15.08 -30.25
N ALA A 535 2.61 13.80 -29.96
CA ALA A 535 2.00 12.66 -30.67
C ALA A 535 1.02 11.87 -29.75
N PRO A 536 -0.24 11.67 -30.15
CA PRO A 536 -1.21 10.87 -29.40
C PRO A 536 -1.20 9.37 -29.79
N TRP A 537 -0.03 8.81 -30.11
CA TRP A 537 0.16 7.44 -30.61
C TRP A 537 1.60 6.92 -30.37
N PRO A 538 1.87 5.61 -30.56
CA PRO A 538 3.22 5.03 -30.51
C PRO A 538 4.22 5.80 -31.35
N THR A 539 5.39 6.12 -30.78
CA THR A 539 6.47 6.81 -31.49
C THR A 539 7.71 5.89 -31.58
N PRO A 540 8.24 5.56 -32.78
CA PRO A 540 7.78 6.00 -34.11
C PRO A 540 6.54 5.24 -34.62
N LEU A 541 5.52 5.95 -35.11
CA LEU A 541 4.28 5.31 -35.60
C LEU A 541 4.50 4.44 -36.82
N SER A 542 5.40 4.83 -37.72
CA SER A 542 5.68 4.08 -38.96
C SER A 542 6.29 2.71 -38.68
N ALA A 543 7.18 2.60 -37.69
CA ALA A 543 7.72 1.32 -37.24
C ALA A 543 6.66 0.42 -36.61
N PHE A 544 5.76 0.99 -35.80
CA PHE A 544 4.62 0.25 -35.24
C PHE A 544 3.68 -0.25 -36.33
N THR A 545 3.39 0.59 -37.33
CA THR A 545 2.53 0.27 -38.46
C THR A 545 3.10 -0.86 -39.30
N GLN A 546 4.41 -0.79 -39.63
CA GLN A 546 5.09 -1.87 -40.34
C GLN A 546 5.01 -3.18 -39.55
N ALA A 547 5.30 -3.16 -38.25
CA ALA A 547 5.20 -4.34 -37.40
C ALA A 547 3.78 -4.89 -37.32
N ALA A 548 2.75 -4.04 -37.32
CA ALA A 548 1.35 -4.46 -37.34
C ALA A 548 0.98 -5.16 -38.65
N LEU A 549 1.41 -4.61 -39.79
CA LEU A 549 1.23 -5.23 -41.11
C LEU A 549 1.96 -6.57 -41.19
N ASP A 550 3.24 -6.62 -40.80
CA ASP A 550 4.06 -7.84 -40.78
C ASP A 550 3.47 -8.92 -39.86
N ALA A 551 2.86 -8.52 -38.74
CA ALA A 551 2.19 -9.43 -37.82
C ALA A 551 0.80 -9.90 -38.30
N GLY A 552 0.28 -9.33 -39.39
CA GLY A 552 -0.99 -9.70 -40.02
C GLY A 552 -2.23 -9.06 -39.39
N TRP A 553 -2.16 -7.78 -39.00
CA TRP A 553 -3.35 -7.02 -38.61
C TRP A 553 -4.35 -6.93 -39.77
N GLY A 554 -5.63 -7.05 -39.43
CA GLY A 554 -6.70 -6.87 -40.42
C GLY A 554 -6.86 -5.39 -40.77
N LEU A 555 -7.32 -5.13 -42.00
CA LEU A 555 -7.55 -3.76 -42.48
C LEU A 555 -8.55 -3.00 -41.58
N MET A 556 -9.67 -3.63 -41.20
CA MET A 556 -10.69 -2.97 -40.38
C MET A 556 -10.19 -2.39 -39.04
N PRO A 557 -9.52 -3.15 -38.15
CA PRO A 557 -8.93 -2.56 -36.93
C PRO A 557 -7.85 -1.52 -37.21
N LEU A 558 -7.10 -1.65 -38.31
CA LEU A 558 -6.14 -0.65 -38.73
C LEU A 558 -6.86 0.64 -39.16
N ASP A 559 -7.94 0.58 -39.93
CA ASP A 559 -8.73 1.76 -40.33
C ASP A 559 -9.21 2.54 -39.12
N ASP A 560 -9.88 1.89 -38.17
CA ASP A 560 -10.31 2.54 -36.91
C ASP A 560 -9.10 3.05 -36.08
N TRP A 561 -7.92 2.44 -36.26
CA TRP A 561 -6.68 2.91 -35.66
C TRP A 561 -6.15 4.19 -36.33
N PHE A 562 -6.28 4.38 -37.64
CA PHE A 562 -5.83 5.61 -38.27
C PHE A 562 -6.87 6.73 -38.20
N ASP A 563 -8.16 6.40 -38.34
CA ASP A 563 -9.29 7.30 -38.12
C ASP A 563 -9.16 8.09 -36.82
N ALA A 564 -8.91 7.38 -35.71
CA ALA A 564 -8.82 8.06 -34.43
C ALA A 564 -7.43 8.63 -34.10
N CYS A 565 -6.37 8.25 -34.81
CA CYS A 565 -5.11 9.01 -34.80
C CYS A 565 -5.38 10.39 -35.41
N LEU A 566 -6.01 10.43 -36.58
CA LEU A 566 -6.37 11.66 -37.28
C LEU A 566 -7.34 12.52 -36.46
N ALA A 567 -8.39 11.92 -35.90
CA ALA A 567 -9.32 12.65 -35.04
C ALA A 567 -8.65 13.21 -33.77
N ALA A 568 -7.69 12.49 -33.18
CA ALA A 568 -6.92 12.97 -32.03
C ALA A 568 -6.00 14.13 -32.40
N LEU A 569 -5.31 14.04 -33.54
CA LEU A 569 -4.51 15.12 -34.11
C LEU A 569 -5.37 16.37 -34.30
N THR A 570 -6.50 16.26 -35.00
CA THR A 570 -7.40 17.39 -35.27
C THR A 570 -7.88 18.07 -33.99
N ARG A 571 -8.34 17.30 -33.00
CA ARG A 571 -8.78 17.86 -31.71
C ARG A 571 -7.65 18.57 -30.96
N ASN A 572 -6.47 17.96 -30.90
CA ASN A 572 -5.33 18.53 -30.20
C ASN A 572 -4.82 19.79 -30.89
N ASP A 573 -4.77 19.80 -32.22
CA ASP A 573 -4.33 20.95 -33.01
C ASP A 573 -5.31 22.12 -32.91
N GLN A 574 -6.62 21.88 -32.84
CA GLN A 574 -7.60 22.93 -32.56
C GLN A 574 -7.33 23.64 -31.22
N ALA A 575 -6.90 22.89 -30.20
CA ALA A 575 -6.52 23.45 -28.90
C ALA A 575 -5.15 24.16 -28.97
N ARG A 576 -4.15 23.54 -29.62
CA ARG A 576 -2.79 24.08 -29.77
C ARG A 576 -2.75 25.34 -30.64
N ALA A 577 -3.61 25.44 -31.65
CA ALA A 577 -3.73 26.63 -32.49
C ALA A 577 -4.14 27.87 -31.69
N LYS A 578 -4.85 27.68 -30.57
CA LYS A 578 -5.24 28.75 -29.63
C LYS A 578 -4.23 28.97 -28.51
N ALA A 579 -3.17 28.15 -28.42
CA ALA A 579 -2.13 28.30 -27.41
C ALA A 579 -1.28 29.54 -27.69
N ARG A 580 -0.62 30.03 -26.63
CA ARG A 580 0.28 31.18 -26.75
C ARG A 580 1.44 30.87 -27.73
N PRO A 581 1.97 31.88 -28.44
CA PRO A 581 3.02 31.69 -29.44
C PRO A 581 4.21 30.87 -28.95
N ALA A 582 4.71 31.14 -27.73
CA ALA A 582 5.82 30.39 -27.15
C ALA A 582 5.53 28.88 -27.01
N THR A 583 4.33 28.53 -26.57
CA THR A 583 3.89 27.14 -26.45
C THR A 583 3.82 26.48 -27.82
N ARG A 584 3.29 27.17 -28.84
CA ARG A 584 3.28 26.65 -30.22
C ARG A 584 4.68 26.42 -30.76
N MET A 585 5.59 27.37 -30.57
CA MET A 585 7.00 27.25 -30.99
C MET A 585 7.71 26.08 -30.30
N GLN A 586 7.49 25.89 -29.01
CA GLN A 586 8.08 24.79 -28.24
C GLN A 586 7.59 23.42 -28.72
N LEU A 587 6.31 23.30 -29.08
CA LEU A 587 5.72 22.04 -29.54
C LEU A 587 6.02 21.72 -31.00
N GLN A 588 6.26 22.73 -31.82
CA GLN A 588 6.32 22.64 -33.29
C GLN A 588 7.24 21.52 -33.83
N PRO A 589 8.49 21.31 -33.34
CA PRO A 589 9.33 20.22 -33.83
C PRO A 589 8.67 18.85 -33.65
N GLY A 590 8.01 18.62 -32.51
CA GLY A 590 7.28 17.39 -32.24
C GLY A 590 6.00 17.24 -33.05
N LEU A 591 5.31 18.35 -33.36
CA LEU A 591 4.13 18.33 -34.24
C LEU A 591 4.51 17.93 -35.67
N LEU A 592 5.60 18.51 -36.19
CA LEU A 592 6.13 18.17 -37.52
C LEU A 592 6.56 16.71 -37.59
N GLN A 593 7.26 16.21 -36.57
CA GLN A 593 7.59 14.79 -36.48
C GLN A 593 6.33 13.91 -36.47
N ALA A 594 5.31 14.27 -35.68
CA ALA A 594 4.08 13.50 -35.59
C ALA A 594 3.35 13.39 -36.94
N VAL A 595 3.17 14.49 -37.67
CA VAL A 595 2.52 14.44 -38.99
C VAL A 595 3.34 13.68 -40.02
N ASN A 596 4.69 13.73 -39.94
CA ASN A 596 5.57 12.94 -40.80
C ASN A 596 5.39 11.44 -40.53
N GLU A 597 5.42 11.03 -39.26
CA GLU A 597 5.24 9.62 -38.88
C GLU A 597 3.86 9.10 -39.28
N LEU A 598 2.81 9.92 -39.15
CA LEU A 598 1.47 9.57 -39.60
C LEU A 598 1.40 9.43 -41.12
N ALA A 599 1.98 10.37 -41.88
CA ALA A 599 2.04 10.27 -43.34
C ALA A 599 2.79 9.01 -43.80
N GLN A 600 3.97 8.72 -43.24
CA GLN A 600 4.71 7.49 -43.53
C GLN A 600 3.87 6.24 -43.28
N SER A 601 3.15 6.22 -42.16
CA SER A 601 2.29 5.09 -41.78
C SER A 601 1.10 4.90 -42.72
N LEU A 602 0.50 5.99 -43.19
CA LEU A 602 -0.58 5.95 -44.19
C LEU A 602 -0.06 5.48 -45.56
N VAL A 603 1.14 5.91 -45.98
CA VAL A 603 1.77 5.44 -47.21
C VAL A 603 2.06 3.94 -47.18
N LEU A 604 2.46 3.39 -46.02
CA LEU A 604 2.67 1.94 -45.85
C LEU A 604 1.40 1.11 -46.09
N ARG A 605 0.21 1.72 -45.99
CA ARG A 605 -1.10 1.07 -46.22
C ARG A 605 -1.54 1.08 -47.69
N ALA A 606 -0.76 1.66 -48.60
CA ALA A 606 -1.06 1.72 -50.04
C ALA A 606 -2.48 2.28 -50.34
N ASP A 607 -3.30 1.57 -51.12
CA ASP A 607 -4.62 2.01 -51.56
C ASP A 607 -5.59 2.29 -50.39
N ASP A 608 -5.41 1.61 -49.24
CA ASP A 608 -6.25 1.79 -48.05
C ASP A 608 -5.84 3.02 -47.20
N GLY A 609 -4.73 3.68 -47.53
CA GLY A 609 -4.26 4.88 -46.84
C GLY A 609 -4.60 6.20 -47.54
N VAL A 610 -5.12 6.16 -48.77
CA VAL A 610 -5.24 7.32 -49.66
C VAL A 610 -6.20 8.38 -49.11
N GLU A 611 -7.38 7.97 -48.67
CA GLU A 611 -8.41 8.89 -48.17
C GLU A 611 -7.96 9.60 -46.88
N ASP A 612 -7.42 8.84 -45.92
CA ASP A 612 -6.87 9.37 -44.67
C ASP A 612 -5.70 10.33 -44.91
N LEU A 613 -4.84 10.01 -45.88
CA LEU A 613 -3.70 10.84 -46.25
C LEU A 613 -4.16 12.17 -46.86
N GLN A 614 -5.21 12.16 -47.68
CA GLN A 614 -5.83 13.38 -48.19
C GLN A 614 -6.36 14.26 -47.04
N VAL A 615 -7.09 13.66 -46.09
CA VAL A 615 -7.60 14.40 -44.93
C VAL A 615 -6.46 14.97 -44.07
N LEU A 616 -5.35 14.24 -43.91
CA LEU A 616 -4.17 14.73 -43.22
C LEU A 616 -3.53 15.93 -43.93
N ILE A 617 -3.38 15.87 -45.26
CA ILE A 617 -2.82 16.97 -46.06
C ILE A 617 -3.70 18.22 -45.93
N ASP A 618 -5.01 18.07 -46.08
CA ASP A 618 -5.97 19.17 -45.95
C ASP A 618 -5.91 19.80 -44.55
N HIS A 619 -5.82 18.96 -43.49
CA HIS A 619 -5.70 19.41 -42.11
C HIS A 619 -4.39 20.19 -41.87
N VAL A 620 -3.25 19.70 -42.36
CA VAL A 620 -1.95 20.38 -42.24
C VAL A 620 -1.99 21.74 -42.95
N LEU A 621 -2.54 21.80 -44.17
CA LEU A 621 -2.65 23.03 -44.96
C LEU A 621 -3.61 24.06 -44.34
N ALA A 622 -4.62 23.60 -43.60
CA ALA A 622 -5.57 24.45 -42.87
C ALA A 622 -4.96 25.10 -41.61
N HIS A 623 -3.80 24.64 -41.12
CA HIS A 623 -3.19 25.11 -39.87
C HIS A 623 -1.75 25.66 -40.06
N PRO A 624 -1.55 26.71 -40.88
CA PRO A 624 -0.21 27.25 -41.18
C PRO A 624 0.54 27.80 -39.95
N GLY A 625 -0.19 28.18 -38.88
CA GLY A 625 0.39 28.65 -37.62
C GLY A 625 0.95 27.53 -36.72
N LEU A 626 0.65 26.26 -37.02
CA LEU A 626 1.25 25.09 -36.39
C LEU A 626 2.27 24.43 -37.33
N TYR A 627 1.96 24.42 -38.63
CA TYR A 627 2.74 23.78 -39.69
C TYR A 627 3.19 24.80 -40.75
N PRO A 628 4.31 25.53 -40.53
CA PRO A 628 4.80 26.50 -41.48
C PRO A 628 5.21 25.81 -42.79
N SER A 629 4.77 26.33 -43.94
CA SER A 629 5.07 25.72 -45.24
C SER A 629 6.57 25.56 -45.51
N THR A 630 7.41 26.43 -44.94
CA THR A 630 8.89 26.36 -45.06
C THR A 630 9.53 25.23 -44.25
N GLN A 631 8.77 24.51 -43.42
CA GLN A 631 9.25 23.39 -42.61
C GLN A 631 8.57 22.06 -42.98
N LEU A 632 7.69 22.06 -43.99
CA LEU A 632 6.93 20.88 -44.41
C LEU A 632 7.66 19.99 -45.44
N ALA A 633 8.90 20.30 -45.83
CA ALA A 633 9.62 19.48 -46.80
C ALA A 633 9.76 17.99 -46.38
N PRO A 634 10.10 17.66 -45.12
CA PRO A 634 10.10 16.27 -44.65
C PRO A 634 8.72 15.60 -44.69
N PHE A 635 7.65 16.38 -44.50
CA PHE A 635 6.27 15.89 -44.63
C PHE A 635 5.98 15.52 -46.07
N VAL A 636 6.24 16.43 -47.02
CA VAL A 636 6.07 16.17 -48.47
C VAL A 636 6.88 14.95 -48.92
N GLN A 637 8.10 14.77 -48.42
CA GLN A 637 8.89 13.56 -48.70
C GLN A 637 8.26 12.30 -48.12
N SER A 638 7.66 12.39 -46.93
CA SER A 638 6.98 11.29 -46.24
C SER A 638 5.71 10.85 -46.96
N VAL A 639 4.98 11.77 -47.60
CA VAL A 639 3.86 11.45 -48.51
C VAL A 639 4.36 10.69 -49.76
N GLY A 640 5.61 10.91 -50.16
CA GLY A 640 6.34 10.04 -51.08
C GLY A 640 5.95 10.14 -52.56
N ALA A 641 6.29 9.10 -53.34
CA ALA A 641 6.09 9.06 -54.79
C ALA A 641 4.71 8.54 -55.23
N LEU A 642 3.98 7.83 -54.35
CA LEU A 642 2.60 7.38 -54.55
C LEU A 642 1.66 8.57 -54.78
N SER A 643 1.92 9.67 -54.07
CA SER A 643 1.22 10.95 -54.16
C SER A 643 1.41 11.69 -55.50
N ARG A 644 2.55 11.51 -56.18
CA ARG A 644 2.81 12.16 -57.48
C ARG A 644 1.85 11.73 -58.60
N GLN A 645 1.10 10.64 -58.39
CA GLN A 645 0.07 10.15 -59.31
C GLN A 645 -1.32 10.72 -59.00
N TRP A 646 -1.50 11.41 -57.87
CA TRP A 646 -2.76 12.00 -57.44
C TRP A 646 -2.80 13.52 -57.76
N PRO A 647 -3.84 14.01 -58.45
CA PRO A 647 -3.98 15.44 -58.78
C PRO A 647 -3.96 16.39 -57.58
N GLN A 648 -4.19 15.86 -56.37
CA GLN A 648 -4.38 16.62 -55.12
C GLN A 648 -3.09 16.85 -54.33
N ASP A 649 -1.97 16.23 -54.73
CA ASP A 649 -0.65 16.42 -54.13
C ASP A 649 0.18 17.53 -54.77
N GLN A 650 -0.09 17.81 -56.05
CA GLN A 650 0.53 18.92 -56.77
C GLN A 650 0.39 20.25 -56.02
N PRO A 651 -0.77 20.60 -55.43
CA PRO A 651 -0.92 21.81 -54.61
C PRO A 651 -0.03 21.86 -53.36
N LEU A 652 0.19 20.73 -52.66
CA LEU A 652 1.05 20.69 -51.47
C LEU A 652 2.52 20.86 -51.87
N HIS A 653 2.99 20.10 -52.87
CA HIS A 653 4.36 20.18 -53.37
C HIS A 653 4.67 21.57 -53.92
N ASP A 654 3.79 22.11 -54.77
CA ASP A 654 3.95 23.45 -55.36
C ASP A 654 3.97 24.52 -54.27
N ARG A 655 3.06 24.47 -53.30
CA ARG A 655 2.99 25.44 -52.21
C ARG A 655 4.22 25.42 -51.31
N VAL A 656 4.73 24.25 -50.95
CA VAL A 656 5.95 24.12 -50.12
C VAL A 656 7.17 24.58 -50.91
N THR A 657 7.28 24.17 -52.18
CA THR A 657 8.38 24.57 -53.07
C THR A 657 8.38 26.09 -53.30
N GLU A 658 7.22 26.70 -53.55
CA GLU A 658 7.08 28.14 -53.72
C GLU A 658 7.39 28.88 -52.42
N ALA A 659 6.91 28.40 -51.26
CA ALA A 659 7.23 29.00 -49.97
C ALA A 659 8.74 29.00 -49.67
N LEU A 660 9.43 27.89 -49.95
CA LEU A 660 10.89 27.80 -49.81
C LEU A 660 11.62 28.73 -50.80
N ARG A 661 11.18 28.78 -52.07
CA ARG A 661 11.76 29.69 -53.07
C ARG A 661 11.57 31.16 -52.68
N ASN A 662 10.39 31.53 -52.19
CA ASN A 662 10.10 32.88 -51.73
C ASN A 662 10.96 33.23 -50.51
N ALA A 663 11.07 32.34 -49.52
CA ALA A 663 11.91 32.54 -48.35
C ALA A 663 13.42 32.61 -48.71
N LEU A 664 13.86 31.85 -49.73
CA LEU A 664 15.22 31.93 -50.27
C LEU A 664 15.44 33.15 -51.19
N ALA A 665 14.40 33.75 -51.75
CA ALA A 665 14.53 34.99 -52.53
C ALA A 665 14.73 36.21 -51.63
N GLU A 666 14.27 36.16 -50.37
CA GLU A 666 14.54 37.21 -49.39
C GLU A 666 16.05 37.32 -49.11
N PRO A 667 16.62 38.54 -49.10
CA PRO A 667 18.04 38.74 -48.85
C PRO A 667 18.41 38.35 -47.41
N LEU A 668 19.61 37.78 -47.23
CA LEU A 668 20.12 37.53 -45.88
C LEU A 668 20.26 38.87 -45.14
N ARG A 669 19.84 38.87 -43.88
CA ARG A 669 19.95 40.03 -43.00
C ARG A 669 21.37 40.58 -42.92
N ASP A 670 21.51 41.90 -42.93
CA ASP A 670 22.78 42.59 -42.68
C ASP A 670 23.26 42.42 -41.22
N LEU A 671 24.58 42.42 -40.99
CA LEU A 671 25.15 42.28 -39.64
C LEU A 671 24.72 43.41 -38.68
N SER A 672 24.41 44.59 -39.21
CA SER A 672 23.94 45.74 -38.43
C SER A 672 22.43 45.76 -38.17
N ASP A 673 21.68 44.81 -38.74
CA ASP A 673 20.24 44.74 -38.56
C ASP A 673 19.87 43.81 -37.39
N HIS A 674 19.42 44.43 -36.29
CA HIS A 674 18.96 43.71 -35.10
C HIS A 674 17.44 43.66 -34.98
N ARG A 675 16.67 43.77 -36.06
CA ARG A 675 15.19 43.70 -36.01
C ARG A 675 14.72 42.29 -35.67
N LEU A 676 13.81 42.13 -34.71
CA LEU A 676 13.06 40.88 -34.59
C LEU A 676 11.90 40.90 -35.60
N HIS A 677 11.85 39.90 -36.48
CA HIS A 677 10.80 39.75 -37.48
C HIS A 677 9.81 38.66 -37.08
N GLY A 678 8.53 38.84 -37.43
CA GLY A 678 7.51 37.80 -37.30
C GLY A 678 7.14 37.40 -35.86
N VAL A 679 7.44 38.24 -34.87
CA VAL A 679 7.05 37.98 -33.47
C VAL A 679 5.57 38.27 -33.28
N GLU A 680 4.82 37.30 -32.80
CA GLU A 680 3.40 37.45 -32.45
C GLU A 680 3.27 37.96 -31.01
N TRP A 681 3.08 39.27 -30.84
CA TRP A 681 2.98 39.90 -29.53
C TRP A 681 1.62 39.64 -28.86
N VAL A 682 1.64 39.04 -27.66
CA VAL A 682 0.42 38.66 -26.92
C VAL A 682 -0.22 39.80 -26.12
N CYS A 683 0.44 40.96 -26.01
CA CYS A 683 -0.03 42.10 -25.22
C CYS A 683 0.34 43.45 -25.86
N HIS A 684 -0.63 44.36 -25.88
CA HIS A 684 -0.49 45.72 -26.44
C HIS A 684 -0.80 46.80 -25.40
N CYS A 685 -0.54 46.55 -24.12
CA CYS A 685 -0.71 47.55 -23.07
C CYS A 685 0.34 48.66 -23.19
N LYS A 686 0.16 49.78 -22.48
CA LYS A 686 1.08 50.93 -22.51
C LYS A 686 2.55 50.54 -22.25
N ASP A 687 2.78 49.57 -21.38
CA ASP A 687 4.14 49.10 -21.05
C ASP A 687 4.73 48.23 -22.17
N CYS A 688 3.92 47.39 -22.82
CA CYS A 688 4.34 46.55 -23.94
C CYS A 688 4.52 47.35 -25.25
N LEU A 689 3.74 48.40 -25.45
CA LEU A 689 3.90 49.28 -26.62
C LEU A 689 5.19 50.12 -26.57
N GLY A 690 5.81 50.29 -25.40
CA GLY A 690 7.10 51.00 -25.27
C GLY A 690 8.31 50.18 -25.72
N MET A 691 8.16 48.87 -25.88
CA MET A 691 9.24 47.91 -26.17
C MET A 691 9.09 47.21 -27.51
N ILE A 692 7.87 46.95 -27.97
CA ILE A 692 7.61 46.29 -29.27
C ILE A 692 8.30 47.05 -30.41
N PRO A 693 8.17 48.39 -30.54
CA PRO A 693 8.88 49.14 -31.57
C PRO A 693 10.41 49.07 -31.44
N TRP A 694 10.95 48.94 -30.21
CA TRP A 694 12.38 48.73 -30.02
C TRP A 694 12.80 47.33 -30.49
N ALA A 695 12.03 46.30 -30.15
CA ALA A 695 12.28 44.92 -30.58
C ALA A 695 12.30 44.82 -32.12
N GLU A 696 11.41 45.55 -32.79
CA GLU A 696 11.27 45.64 -34.24
C GLU A 696 12.18 46.69 -34.91
N SER A 697 13.04 47.37 -34.14
CA SER A 697 14.01 48.33 -34.67
C SER A 697 15.36 47.69 -35.01
N ALA A 698 16.17 48.34 -35.85
CA ALA A 698 17.53 47.87 -36.16
C ALA A 698 18.52 48.05 -35.00
N SER A 699 18.13 48.68 -33.89
CA SER A 699 19.05 49.01 -32.80
C SER A 699 19.58 47.76 -32.08
N ALA A 700 20.91 47.70 -31.93
CA ALA A 700 21.62 46.74 -31.08
C ALA A 700 21.62 47.15 -29.59
N GLU A 701 21.35 48.43 -29.31
CA GLU A 701 21.46 48.98 -27.96
C GLU A 701 20.39 48.40 -27.03
N PRO A 702 20.76 48.04 -25.78
CA PRO A 702 19.81 47.51 -24.81
C PRO A 702 18.74 48.54 -24.47
N LEU A 703 17.47 48.12 -24.42
CA LEU A 703 16.40 48.97 -23.91
C LEU A 703 16.38 48.90 -22.39
N VAL A 704 16.50 50.06 -21.74
CA VAL A 704 16.48 50.18 -20.28
C VAL A 704 15.24 50.94 -19.83
N LEU A 705 14.36 50.27 -19.10
CA LEU A 705 13.09 50.84 -18.64
C LEU A 705 13.03 50.88 -17.12
N ALA A 706 12.91 52.07 -16.54
CA ALA A 706 12.68 52.25 -15.11
C ALA A 706 11.18 52.08 -14.80
N MET A 707 10.81 51.02 -14.08
CA MET A 707 9.41 50.72 -13.79
C MET A 707 9.26 49.85 -12.54
N ALA A 708 8.11 49.92 -11.87
CA ALA A 708 7.82 49.15 -10.64
C ALA A 708 7.83 47.63 -10.88
N GLU A 709 8.01 46.85 -9.81
CA GLU A 709 8.21 45.40 -9.90
C GLU A 709 7.07 44.64 -10.58
N GLN A 710 5.82 44.95 -10.24
CA GLN A 710 4.66 44.31 -10.87
C GLN A 710 4.61 44.54 -12.38
N ARG A 711 4.96 45.75 -12.84
CA ARG A 711 5.05 46.09 -14.27
C ARG A 711 6.20 45.37 -14.96
N ARG A 712 7.36 45.22 -14.30
CA ARG A 712 8.49 44.41 -14.82
C ARG A 712 8.12 42.95 -15.00
N ARG A 713 7.49 42.33 -13.98
CA ARG A 713 7.05 40.93 -14.03
C ARG A 713 6.00 40.71 -15.12
N HIS A 714 5.05 41.65 -15.27
CA HIS A 714 4.07 41.60 -16.35
C HIS A 714 4.74 41.57 -17.73
N VAL A 715 5.60 42.54 -18.00
CA VAL A 715 6.36 42.65 -19.25
C VAL A 715 7.15 41.38 -19.54
N GLN A 716 7.90 40.89 -18.56
CA GLN A 716 8.68 39.67 -18.72
C GLN A 716 7.80 38.46 -19.08
N ALA A 717 6.68 38.27 -18.37
CA ALA A 717 5.76 37.18 -18.64
C ALA A 717 5.10 37.27 -20.02
N GLN A 718 4.80 38.47 -20.53
CA GLN A 718 4.24 38.63 -21.88
C GLN A 718 5.27 38.30 -22.97
N PHE A 719 6.54 38.59 -22.74
CA PHE A 719 7.61 38.23 -23.68
C PHE A 719 7.88 36.74 -23.72
N GLU A 720 7.97 36.12 -22.55
CA GLU A 720 8.08 34.67 -22.43
C GLU A 720 6.89 33.99 -23.12
N ALA A 721 5.68 34.55 -22.99
CA ALA A 721 4.48 34.07 -23.68
C ALA A 721 4.49 34.28 -25.22
N ALA A 722 5.11 35.35 -25.71
CA ALA A 722 5.27 35.64 -27.14
C ALA A 722 6.38 34.79 -27.79
N GLY A 723 7.22 34.11 -27.00
CA GLY A 723 8.35 33.32 -27.52
C GLY A 723 9.47 34.18 -28.11
N ALA A 724 9.48 35.47 -27.78
CA ALA A 724 10.48 36.40 -28.31
C ALA A 724 11.87 36.04 -27.76
N PRO A 725 12.90 35.88 -28.60
CA PRO A 725 14.23 35.49 -28.17
C PRO A 725 14.96 36.69 -27.54
N LEU A 726 14.51 37.20 -26.39
CA LEU A 726 15.09 38.35 -25.71
C LEU A 726 15.73 37.92 -24.39
N THR A 727 16.88 38.52 -24.05
CA THR A 727 17.43 38.39 -22.71
C THR A 727 16.89 39.50 -21.83
N VAL A 728 16.28 39.12 -20.70
CA VAL A 728 15.67 40.03 -19.75
C VAL A 728 16.45 39.99 -18.44
N THR A 729 16.97 41.14 -18.00
CA THR A 729 17.67 41.25 -16.70
C THR A 729 17.14 42.43 -15.90
N THR A 730 17.15 42.34 -14.57
CA THR A 730 16.76 43.45 -13.70
C THR A 730 17.98 44.04 -13.02
N LEU A 731 18.29 45.31 -13.31
CA LEU A 731 19.30 46.09 -12.60
C LEU A 731 18.71 46.65 -11.32
N ARG A 732 19.19 46.15 -10.17
CA ARG A 732 18.77 46.56 -8.83
C ARG A 732 19.55 47.78 -8.33
N GLN A 733 19.56 48.86 -9.12
CA GLN A 733 20.26 50.11 -8.79
C GLN A 733 19.30 51.31 -8.96
N GLY A 734 18.98 51.98 -7.85
CA GLY A 734 17.99 53.07 -7.78
C GLY A 734 16.53 52.58 -7.73
N SER A 735 15.61 53.43 -7.26
CA SER A 735 14.17 53.15 -7.24
C SER A 735 13.44 54.06 -8.24
N PRO A 736 12.60 53.52 -9.15
CA PRO A 736 12.33 52.10 -9.37
C PRO A 736 13.49 51.36 -10.08
N HIS A 737 13.69 50.06 -9.76
CA HIS A 737 14.68 49.20 -10.46
C HIS A 737 14.42 49.18 -11.97
N LYS A 738 15.48 48.95 -12.75
CA LYS A 738 15.44 49.04 -14.22
C LYS A 738 15.38 47.64 -14.84
N LEU A 739 14.47 47.45 -15.79
CA LEU A 739 14.43 46.28 -16.67
C LEU A 739 15.34 46.54 -17.88
N VAL A 740 16.30 45.65 -18.13
CA VAL A 740 17.22 45.72 -19.26
C VAL A 740 16.88 44.58 -20.22
N LEU A 741 16.50 44.95 -21.44
CA LEU A 741 16.17 44.04 -22.52
C LEU A 741 17.31 44.04 -23.54
N ARG A 742 17.76 42.86 -23.94
CA ARG A 742 18.78 42.67 -24.98
C ARG A 742 18.27 41.74 -26.06
N LYS A 743 18.60 42.08 -27.31
CA LYS A 743 18.38 41.20 -28.45
C LYS A 743 19.55 40.22 -28.57
N PRO A 744 19.36 39.06 -29.23
CA PRO A 744 20.44 38.13 -29.47
C PRO A 744 21.48 38.76 -30.39
N GLY A 745 22.76 38.48 -30.12
CA GLY A 745 23.87 38.91 -30.98
C GLY A 745 24.08 38.01 -32.21
N ASP A 746 23.44 36.85 -32.23
CA ASP A 746 23.61 35.75 -33.20
C ASP A 746 22.47 35.66 -34.23
N LEU A 747 21.68 36.74 -34.43
CA LEU A 747 20.50 36.72 -35.31
C LEU A 747 20.85 36.34 -36.77
N GLN A 748 21.94 36.86 -37.32
CA GLN A 748 22.37 36.50 -38.68
C GLN A 748 22.83 35.03 -38.79
N GLU A 749 23.48 34.50 -37.75
CA GLU A 749 23.91 33.10 -37.70
C GLU A 749 22.71 32.16 -37.66
N ARG A 750 21.67 32.51 -36.90
CA ARG A 750 20.39 31.79 -36.88
C ARG A 750 19.69 31.83 -38.24
N ASP A 751 19.60 33.01 -38.86
CA ASP A 751 19.02 33.17 -40.21
C ASP A 751 19.80 32.32 -41.23
N ARG A 752 21.14 32.28 -41.15
CA ARG A 752 21.98 31.43 -42.02
C ARG A 752 21.69 29.94 -41.80
N ALA A 753 21.62 29.48 -40.56
CA ALA A 753 21.33 28.08 -40.24
C ALA A 753 19.96 27.63 -40.76
N VAL A 754 18.93 28.48 -40.60
CA VAL A 754 17.58 28.23 -41.14
C VAL A 754 17.61 28.21 -42.67
N ARG A 755 18.33 29.14 -43.30
CA ARG A 755 18.44 29.22 -44.76
C ARG A 755 19.19 28.03 -45.36
N GLU A 756 20.25 27.55 -44.70
CA GLU A 756 20.94 26.32 -45.08
C GLU A 756 20.02 25.09 -44.99
N ALA A 757 19.12 25.05 -44.00
CA ALA A 757 18.08 24.02 -43.93
C ALA A 757 17.12 24.11 -45.11
N TRP A 758 16.61 25.31 -45.44
CA TRP A 758 15.74 25.52 -46.60
C TRP A 758 16.38 25.13 -47.93
N VAL A 759 17.68 25.38 -48.11
CA VAL A 759 18.42 24.94 -49.32
C VAL A 759 18.45 23.41 -49.41
N ARG A 760 18.75 22.72 -48.30
CA ARG A 760 18.72 21.24 -48.26
C ARG A 760 17.33 20.70 -48.53
N ASP A 761 16.32 21.29 -47.91
CA ASP A 761 14.92 20.89 -48.06
C ASP A 761 14.41 21.09 -49.50
N LEU A 762 14.71 22.23 -50.12
CA LEU A 762 14.32 22.50 -51.52
C LEU A 762 15.02 21.56 -52.50
N ALA A 763 16.29 21.23 -52.26
CA ALA A 763 17.03 20.26 -53.07
C ALA A 763 16.41 18.86 -52.96
N ALA A 764 16.00 18.46 -51.76
CA ALA A 764 15.40 17.14 -51.53
C ALA A 764 13.97 17.00 -52.10
N LEU A 765 13.25 18.11 -52.34
CA LEU A 765 11.94 18.12 -53.01
C LEU A 765 12.00 18.07 -54.54
N ASN A 766 13.17 18.38 -55.12
CA ASN A 766 13.43 18.31 -56.57
C ASN A 766 14.66 17.42 -56.83
N PRO A 767 14.57 16.11 -56.52
CA PRO A 767 15.71 15.18 -56.57
C PRO A 767 16.24 14.93 -57.99
#